data_AF-A0A7S0HGP4-F1
#
_entry.id   AF-A0A7S0HGP4-F1
#
_cell.length_a   1.000
_cell.length_b   1.000
_cell.length_c   1.000
_cell.angle_alpha   90.00
_cell.angle_beta   90.00
_cell.angle_gamma   90.00
#
_symmetry.space_group_name_H-M   'P 1'
#
loop_
_entity.id
_entity.type
_entity.pdbx_description
1 polymer ?
#
loop_
_entity_poly.entity_id
_entity_poly.type
_entity_poly.pdbx_seq_one_letter_code
_entity_poly.pdbx_strand_id
1 'polypeptide(L)'
;VQLDFEDRKENKVEPVRPTPHKGPAKKDVLDYSKWDKILAPALESVSAEEIDTNYRHALVAESHGEFLLAEEFYERLMETGTENATIICRYGNLLFHKLKKKEQGEHFLSQAASLSVDPEILRHYAFALSQKGDSQAAANTLKKALLRNPTSADVYCDYGVEALRDNELGSELAEDSFRRALELDPGHMRTLYNYGCFLYEKGDYSSTERLFKRALLLEPSNTLVLGEYGSLLAANNPQRSIGMFSKALSIDPSNRRALLGYGIVLGTRATSEAEKDQAEALFRKSLKCHPQDAESLTNLAAFLACQRREHGEARSLYQKAERLQPNHVPTLCDFGCLLKDEFQDFEGASDLFERALDLSPGHVMSLRGYAELKIARARDGRDLEDAKTLLKRALRVNPHDADTLACLGGLLREGDSSREVAGLMLDKAIKIQPDHVTSLCQKGILLSSKGQFADAEIFFQRALHLVPNHLEAMLGQANILSVPPAGLPNSTIDDEYKETVRTFDRGGQVMRGMLDEVVQERFQRSARMFERALSLVPDYVPALCGYGKVLYQLDDREGSERALRRALRMDPHDWRTLANYGVLLVRTLGDTFNGEKMLTDAIRHAPEHARGELNDLKNQVLQLGEEKVSDLRKNAERARWESRWSNADSVNAPYDGRKFA
;
A
#
# COMPACT_ATOMS: atom_id res chain seq x y z
N VAL A 1 23.05 -8.15 4.78
CA VAL A 1 23.47 -9.35 5.55
C VAL A 1 22.50 -9.53 6.70
N GLN A 2 21.43 -10.29 6.49
CA GLN A 2 20.48 -10.70 7.52
C GLN A 2 20.19 -12.17 7.33
N LEU A 3 20.55 -12.97 8.33
CA LEU A 3 20.04 -14.31 8.57
C LEU A 3 19.98 -14.47 10.09
N ASP A 4 18.93 -13.91 10.67
CA ASP A 4 18.45 -14.33 11.98
C ASP A 4 17.61 -15.58 11.80
N PHE A 5 17.84 -16.55 12.68
CA PHE A 5 16.82 -17.46 13.20
C PHE A 5 17.29 -17.94 14.57
N GLU A 6 16.70 -17.36 15.61
CA GLU A 6 16.36 -18.10 16.82
C GLU A 6 14.98 -18.71 16.62
N ASP A 7 14.81 -19.96 17.05
CA ASP A 7 13.59 -20.32 17.77
C ASP A 7 13.85 -21.53 18.67
N ARG A 8 13.84 -21.28 19.98
CA ARG A 8 13.65 -22.29 21.02
C ARG A 8 12.16 -22.41 21.29
N LYS A 9 11.59 -23.60 21.10
CA LYS A 9 10.51 -24.09 21.99
C LYS A 9 10.74 -25.54 22.38
N GLU A 10 10.88 -25.71 23.69
CA GLU A 10 10.86 -26.96 24.42
C GLU A 10 9.60 -27.75 24.09
N ASN A 11 9.76 -29.00 23.66
CA ASN A 11 8.79 -30.04 23.93
C ASN A 11 9.53 -31.18 24.63
N LYS A 12 9.23 -31.35 25.92
CA LYS A 12 9.64 -32.52 26.70
C LYS A 12 9.09 -33.78 26.03
N VAL A 13 9.96 -34.54 25.39
CA VAL A 13 9.72 -35.95 25.06
C VAL A 13 10.96 -36.71 25.51
N GLU A 14 10.74 -37.67 26.40
CA GLU A 14 11.77 -38.56 26.95
C GLU A 14 12.60 -39.21 25.83
N PRO A 15 13.91 -39.47 26.03
CA PRO A 15 14.73 -40.07 25.00
C PRO A 15 14.30 -41.53 24.78
N VAL A 16 13.50 -41.76 23.74
CA VAL A 16 13.26 -43.09 23.18
C VAL A 16 14.59 -43.58 22.61
N ARG A 17 15.18 -44.58 23.28
CA ARG A 17 16.33 -45.33 22.77
C ARG A 17 15.96 -45.95 21.40
N PRO A 18 16.71 -45.70 20.31
CA PRO A 18 16.57 -46.53 19.13
C PRO A 18 17.26 -47.87 19.37
N THR A 19 16.46 -48.93 19.36
CA THR A 19 16.88 -50.33 19.29
C THR A 19 17.70 -50.61 18.01
N PRO A 20 18.61 -51.60 18.03
CA PRO A 20 19.60 -51.79 16.97
C PRO A 20 18.97 -52.44 15.73
N HIS A 21 18.96 -51.73 14.61
CA HIS A 21 18.73 -52.36 13.31
C HIS A 21 19.94 -53.23 12.94
N LYS A 22 19.76 -54.55 13.00
CA LYS A 22 20.70 -55.56 12.53
C LYS A 22 20.55 -55.76 11.01
N GLY A 23 21.55 -55.28 10.27
CA GLY A 23 22.14 -55.96 9.10
C GLY A 23 21.73 -55.46 7.70
N PRO A 24 22.61 -55.57 6.67
CA PRO A 24 24.07 -55.64 6.70
C PRO A 24 24.67 -54.58 5.76
N ALA A 25 25.33 -53.56 6.29
CA ALA A 25 26.30 -52.78 5.51
C ALA A 25 27.66 -53.02 6.16
N LYS A 26 28.56 -53.61 5.38
CA LYS A 26 29.93 -53.88 5.76
C LYS A 26 30.52 -52.63 6.40
N LYS A 27 31.23 -52.82 7.52
CA LYS A 27 32.34 -51.95 7.88
C LYS A 27 33.31 -52.01 6.70
N ASP A 28 33.12 -51.15 5.72
CA ASP A 28 34.22 -50.75 4.86
C ASP A 28 35.14 -49.99 5.79
N VAL A 29 36.14 -50.72 6.28
CA VAL A 29 37.36 -50.17 6.84
C VAL A 29 37.80 -49.12 5.83
N LEU A 30 37.71 -47.85 6.20
CA LEU A 30 38.23 -46.75 5.40
C LEU A 30 39.66 -47.13 5.02
N ASP A 31 39.89 -47.37 3.73
CA ASP A 31 41.17 -47.83 3.22
C ASP A 31 42.13 -46.64 3.19
N TYR A 32 42.73 -46.35 4.34
CA TYR A 32 43.72 -45.28 4.54
C TYR A 32 44.96 -45.45 3.63
N SER A 33 45.16 -46.63 3.02
CA SER A 33 46.27 -46.90 2.11
C SER A 33 46.25 -46.07 0.81
N LYS A 34 45.08 -45.55 0.42
CA LYS A 34 44.96 -44.61 -0.71
C LYS A 34 45.47 -43.21 -0.35
N TRP A 35 45.31 -42.79 0.90
CA TRP A 35 45.74 -41.49 1.39
C TRP A 35 47.25 -41.47 1.70
N ASP A 36 47.78 -42.57 2.23
CA ASP A 36 49.23 -42.77 2.45
C ASP A 36 50.04 -42.68 1.14
N LYS A 37 49.49 -43.15 0.01
CA LYS A 37 50.15 -43.06 -1.32
C LYS A 37 50.21 -41.64 -1.89
N ILE A 38 49.30 -40.76 -1.50
CA ILE A 38 49.29 -39.35 -1.92
C ILE A 38 50.29 -38.54 -1.07
N LEU A 39 50.54 -38.95 0.17
CA LEU A 39 51.38 -38.26 1.16
C LEU A 39 52.82 -38.80 1.26
N ALA A 40 53.14 -39.92 0.59
CA ALA A 40 54.39 -40.67 0.70
C ALA A 40 55.72 -39.88 0.50
N PRO A 41 55.83 -38.78 -0.27
CA PRO A 41 57.13 -38.11 -0.42
C PRO A 41 57.53 -37.21 0.77
N ALA A 42 56.67 -37.02 1.78
CA ALA A 42 56.81 -35.92 2.74
C ALA A 42 56.97 -36.33 4.21
N LEU A 43 57.22 -37.61 4.52
CA LEU A 43 57.22 -38.13 5.90
C LEU A 43 58.46 -38.99 6.17
N GLU A 44 59.49 -38.37 6.76
CA GLU A 44 60.54 -39.07 7.53
C GLU A 44 60.92 -38.21 8.76
N SER A 45 60.26 -38.40 9.89
CA SER A 45 60.83 -38.87 11.18
C SER A 45 60.17 -38.24 12.43
N VAL A 46 59.91 -39.11 13.41
CA VAL A 46 58.92 -39.00 14.49
C VAL A 46 59.19 -37.94 15.57
N SER A 47 58.06 -37.49 16.14
CA SER A 47 57.80 -36.62 17.30
C SER A 47 57.73 -35.13 16.95
N ALA A 48 56.52 -34.56 17.07
CA ALA A 48 55.95 -33.38 16.39
C ALA A 48 55.16 -33.68 15.09
N GLU A 49 55.27 -34.89 14.51
CA GLU A 49 54.58 -35.27 13.27
C GLU A 49 53.06 -35.53 13.40
N GLU A 50 52.52 -35.95 14.56
CA GLU A 50 51.08 -36.30 14.67
C GLU A 50 50.15 -35.09 14.59
N ILE A 51 50.55 -33.95 15.19
CA ILE A 51 49.81 -32.68 15.11
C ILE A 51 49.77 -32.20 13.65
N ASP A 52 50.89 -32.35 12.93
CA ASP A 52 51.00 -31.94 11.54
C ASP A 52 50.25 -32.91 10.60
N THR A 53 50.26 -34.21 10.88
CA THR A 53 49.61 -35.24 10.04
C THR A 53 48.09 -35.18 10.15
N ASN A 54 47.53 -35.15 11.36
CA ASN A 54 46.07 -35.02 11.53
C ASN A 54 45.57 -33.66 11.04
N TYR A 55 46.34 -32.60 11.21
CA TYR A 55 45.96 -31.28 10.68
C TYR A 55 45.99 -31.24 9.16
N ARG A 56 47.01 -31.82 8.51
CA ARG A 56 47.05 -31.99 7.05
C ARG A 56 45.87 -32.84 6.56
N HIS A 57 45.55 -33.94 7.22
CA HIS A 57 44.39 -34.76 6.89
C HIS A 57 43.07 -33.99 7.01
N ALA A 58 42.91 -33.18 8.06
CA ALA A 58 41.74 -32.31 8.23
C ALA A 58 41.62 -31.28 7.08
N LEU A 59 42.71 -30.62 6.70
CA LEU A 59 42.73 -29.66 5.58
C LEU A 59 42.38 -30.33 4.24
N VAL A 60 42.86 -31.56 4.04
CA VAL A 60 42.56 -32.32 2.83
C VAL A 60 41.10 -32.75 2.81
N ALA A 61 40.55 -33.25 3.92
CA ALA A 61 39.14 -33.57 4.05
C ALA A 61 38.24 -32.34 3.81
N GLU A 62 38.62 -31.17 4.34
CA GLU A 62 37.94 -29.90 4.07
C GLU A 62 37.93 -29.53 2.58
N SER A 63 39.07 -29.69 1.89
CA SER A 63 39.16 -29.36 0.46
C SER A 63 38.34 -30.29 -0.43
N HIS A 64 38.06 -31.52 0.03
CA HIS A 64 37.16 -32.48 -0.63
C HIS A 64 35.70 -32.36 -0.17
N GLY A 65 35.39 -31.46 0.77
CA GLY A 65 34.04 -31.26 1.30
C GLY A 65 33.57 -32.34 2.29
N GLU A 66 34.48 -33.19 2.78
CA GLU A 66 34.20 -34.27 3.72
C GLU A 66 34.24 -33.73 5.17
N PHE A 67 33.30 -32.83 5.51
CA PHE A 67 33.35 -32.05 6.76
C PHE A 67 33.21 -32.90 8.04
N LEU A 68 32.50 -34.02 8.00
CA LEU A 68 32.39 -34.93 9.15
C LEU A 68 33.71 -35.67 9.40
N LEU A 69 34.42 -36.04 8.33
CA LEU A 69 35.74 -36.66 8.43
C LEU A 69 36.78 -35.64 8.91
N ALA A 70 36.70 -34.39 8.42
CA ALA A 70 37.53 -33.30 8.92
C ALA A 70 37.32 -33.07 10.43
N GLU A 71 36.08 -33.14 10.91
CA GLU A 71 35.77 -33.06 12.35
C GLU A 71 36.44 -34.18 13.14
N GLU A 72 36.40 -35.44 12.70
CA GLU A 72 37.10 -36.54 13.39
C GLU A 72 38.61 -36.28 13.53
N PHE A 73 39.26 -35.74 12.50
CA PHE A 73 40.68 -35.39 12.56
C PHE A 73 40.97 -34.23 13.51
N TYR A 74 40.10 -33.22 13.57
CA TYR A 74 40.22 -32.13 14.53
C TYR A 74 39.94 -32.57 15.97
N GLU A 75 38.98 -33.47 16.21
CA GLU A 75 38.71 -34.02 17.54
C GLU A 75 39.94 -34.75 18.09
N ARG A 76 40.59 -35.58 17.26
CA ARG A 76 41.85 -36.24 17.62
C ARG A 76 42.96 -35.24 17.94
N LEU A 77 43.03 -34.11 17.23
CA LEU A 77 43.96 -33.03 17.57
C LEU A 77 43.62 -32.41 18.93
N MET A 78 42.35 -32.15 19.23
CA MET A 78 41.94 -31.62 20.53
C MET A 78 42.23 -32.60 21.68
N GLU A 79 42.11 -33.91 21.45
CA GLU A 79 42.49 -34.95 22.43
C GLU A 79 43.99 -34.94 22.79
N THR A 80 44.86 -34.52 21.86
CA THR A 80 46.30 -34.34 22.15
C THR A 80 46.61 -33.10 23.00
N GLY A 81 45.61 -32.24 23.26
CA GLY A 81 45.77 -31.03 24.06
C GLY A 81 46.47 -29.89 23.32
N THR A 82 46.29 -29.77 22.00
CA THR A 82 46.95 -28.69 21.24
C THR A 82 46.52 -27.29 21.72
N GLU A 83 47.47 -26.42 22.02
CA GLU A 83 47.23 -25.00 22.33
C GLU A 83 47.41 -24.09 21.10
N ASN A 84 47.49 -24.67 19.89
CA ASN A 84 47.67 -23.89 18.67
C ASN A 84 46.35 -23.20 18.27
N ALA A 85 46.27 -21.91 18.57
CA ALA A 85 45.10 -21.07 18.30
C ALA A 85 44.62 -21.11 16.84
N THR A 86 45.52 -21.31 15.86
CA THR A 86 45.14 -21.37 14.44
C THR A 86 44.38 -22.66 14.10
N ILE A 87 44.78 -23.80 14.67
CA ILE A 87 44.11 -25.10 14.51
C ILE A 87 42.75 -25.05 15.20
N ILE A 88 42.71 -24.54 16.44
CA ILE A 88 41.46 -24.39 17.20
C ILE A 88 40.49 -23.44 16.48
N CYS A 89 40.99 -22.33 15.92
CA CYS A 89 40.17 -21.39 15.15
C CYS A 89 39.57 -22.04 13.89
N ARG A 90 40.37 -22.81 13.14
CA ARG A 90 39.88 -23.54 11.96
C ARG A 90 38.84 -24.59 12.33
N TYR A 91 39.06 -25.34 13.41
CA TYR A 91 38.07 -26.29 13.90
C TYR A 91 36.77 -25.61 14.33
N GLY A 92 36.87 -24.51 15.07
CA GLY A 92 35.73 -23.66 15.44
C GLY A 92 34.96 -23.17 14.21
N ASN A 93 35.66 -22.71 13.16
CA ASN A 93 35.06 -22.31 11.89
C ASN A 93 34.37 -23.46 11.15
N LEU A 94 34.96 -24.66 11.12
CA LEU A 94 34.35 -25.86 10.53
C LEU A 94 33.03 -26.19 11.21
N LEU A 95 33.05 -26.26 12.55
CA LEU A 95 31.87 -26.52 13.38
C LEU A 95 30.79 -25.45 13.16
N PHE A 96 31.19 -24.18 13.19
CA PHE A 96 30.28 -23.04 13.10
C PHE A 96 29.62 -22.93 11.72
N HIS A 97 30.42 -22.95 10.65
CA HIS A 97 29.95 -22.66 9.30
C HIS A 97 29.49 -23.88 8.50
N LYS A 98 30.22 -25.01 8.59
CA LYS A 98 29.98 -26.18 7.73
C LYS A 98 29.04 -27.18 8.39
N LEU A 99 29.30 -27.49 9.66
CA LEU A 99 28.54 -28.48 10.41
C LEU A 99 27.33 -27.90 11.14
N LYS A 100 27.19 -26.55 11.15
CA LYS A 100 26.09 -25.81 11.79
C LYS A 100 25.97 -26.09 13.30
N LYS A 101 27.03 -26.55 13.95
CA LYS A 101 27.16 -26.75 15.40
C LYS A 101 27.58 -25.44 16.06
N LYS A 102 26.70 -24.42 16.01
CA LYS A 102 27.02 -23.02 16.35
C LYS A 102 27.61 -22.84 17.76
N GLU A 103 27.01 -23.45 18.78
CA GLU A 103 27.47 -23.32 20.18
C GLU A 103 28.87 -23.92 20.39
N GLN A 104 29.13 -25.10 19.82
CA GLN A 104 30.44 -25.74 19.90
C GLN A 104 31.50 -24.96 19.11
N GLY A 105 31.13 -24.48 17.90
CA GLY A 105 32.02 -23.65 17.09
C GLY A 105 32.40 -22.35 17.80
N GLU A 106 31.45 -21.67 18.43
CA GLU A 106 31.70 -20.47 19.24
C GLU A 106 32.63 -20.76 20.42
N HIS A 107 32.42 -21.88 21.13
CA HIS A 107 33.28 -22.29 22.23
C HIS A 107 34.75 -22.40 21.80
N PHE A 108 35.04 -23.12 20.71
CA PHE A 108 36.41 -23.23 20.20
C PHE A 108 36.96 -21.91 19.66
N LEU A 109 36.13 -21.07 19.01
CA LEU A 109 36.55 -19.73 18.59
C LEU A 109 36.90 -18.82 19.77
N SER A 110 36.15 -18.90 20.87
CA SER A 110 36.45 -18.18 22.12
C SER A 110 37.76 -18.65 22.74
N GLN A 111 38.01 -19.97 22.72
CA GLN A 111 39.26 -20.56 23.20
C GLN A 111 40.44 -20.09 22.34
N ALA A 112 40.31 -20.14 21.00
CA ALA A 112 41.33 -19.64 20.09
C ALA A 112 41.65 -18.14 20.32
N ALA A 113 40.62 -17.31 20.52
CA ALA A 113 40.77 -15.89 20.80
C ALA A 113 41.38 -15.59 22.18
N SER A 114 41.28 -16.53 23.13
CA SER A 114 41.96 -16.43 24.43
C SER A 114 43.47 -16.77 24.36
N LEU A 115 43.84 -17.65 23.42
CA LEU A 115 45.21 -18.13 23.23
C LEU A 115 46.02 -17.23 22.28
N SER A 116 45.35 -16.52 21.37
CA SER A 116 46.00 -15.62 20.41
C SER A 116 45.20 -14.35 20.17
N VAL A 117 45.91 -13.23 20.06
CA VAL A 117 45.36 -11.90 19.73
C VAL A 117 45.51 -11.60 18.23
N ASP A 118 45.61 -12.65 17.41
CA ASP A 118 45.66 -12.55 15.95
C ASP A 118 44.36 -11.88 15.42
N PRO A 119 44.47 -10.81 14.61
CA PRO A 119 43.32 -10.14 14.02
C PRO A 119 42.36 -11.06 13.27
N GLU A 120 42.84 -12.09 12.57
CA GLU A 120 41.96 -13.02 11.84
C GLU A 120 41.14 -13.90 12.80
N ILE A 121 41.78 -14.42 13.86
CA ILE A 121 41.10 -15.23 14.89
C ILE A 121 40.06 -14.40 15.61
N LEU A 122 40.42 -13.17 16.00
CA LEU A 122 39.50 -12.24 16.64
C LEU A 122 38.32 -11.87 15.75
N ARG A 123 38.52 -11.76 14.43
CA ARG A 123 37.45 -11.50 13.45
C ARG A 123 36.48 -12.68 13.33
N HIS A 124 36.99 -13.91 13.28
CA HIS A 124 36.16 -15.12 13.29
C HIS A 124 35.35 -15.26 14.58
N TYR A 125 35.97 -15.00 15.73
CA TYR A 125 35.26 -15.00 17.00
C TYR A 125 34.21 -13.87 17.09
N ALA A 126 34.54 -12.66 16.64
CA ALA A 126 33.58 -11.55 16.57
C ALA A 126 32.39 -11.86 15.68
N PHE A 127 32.60 -12.53 14.53
CA PHE A 127 31.52 -13.00 13.68
C PHE A 127 30.60 -14.00 14.40
N ALA A 128 31.16 -14.94 15.15
CA ALA A 128 30.38 -15.89 15.94
C ALA A 128 29.55 -15.21 17.04
N LEU A 129 30.13 -14.22 17.74
CA LEU A 129 29.42 -13.40 18.74
C LEU A 129 28.27 -12.61 18.12
N SER A 130 28.51 -12.00 16.96
CA SER A 130 27.48 -11.25 16.23
C SER A 130 26.27 -12.12 15.87
N GLN A 131 26.52 -13.35 15.43
CA GLN A 131 25.47 -14.33 15.10
C GLN A 131 24.70 -14.84 16.32
N LYS A 132 25.21 -14.62 17.53
CA LYS A 132 24.54 -14.89 18.81
C LYS A 132 23.70 -13.69 19.28
N GLY A 133 23.74 -12.58 18.55
CA GLY A 133 23.10 -11.32 18.93
C GLY A 133 23.91 -10.45 19.90
N ASP A 134 25.16 -10.84 20.22
CA ASP A 134 26.02 -10.06 21.12
C ASP A 134 26.92 -9.09 20.30
N SER A 135 26.27 -8.09 19.71
CA SER A 135 26.93 -7.08 18.87
C SER A 135 27.95 -6.25 19.65
N GLN A 136 27.71 -5.99 20.93
CA GLN A 136 28.63 -5.24 21.78
C GLN A 136 29.93 -6.01 22.03
N ALA A 137 29.85 -7.31 22.34
CA ALA A 137 31.05 -8.14 22.50
C ALA A 137 31.78 -8.34 21.17
N ALA A 138 31.05 -8.48 20.06
CA ALA A 138 31.62 -8.56 18.72
C ALA A 138 32.43 -7.30 18.39
N ALA A 139 31.84 -6.11 18.58
CA ALA A 139 32.50 -4.83 18.35
C ALA A 139 33.74 -4.65 19.25
N ASN A 140 33.65 -5.00 20.54
CA ASN A 140 34.80 -4.96 21.45
C ASN A 140 35.94 -5.89 21.01
N THR A 141 35.61 -7.05 20.45
CA THR A 141 36.59 -8.01 19.93
C THR A 141 37.26 -7.49 18.67
N LEU A 142 36.51 -6.87 17.75
CA LEU A 142 37.03 -6.21 16.55
C LEU A 142 37.90 -5.00 16.90
N LYS A 143 37.55 -4.23 17.93
CA LYS A 143 38.39 -3.14 18.44
C LYS A 143 39.75 -3.65 18.92
N LYS A 144 39.80 -4.81 19.60
CA LYS A 144 41.08 -5.46 19.96
C LYS A 144 41.87 -5.88 18.72
N ALA A 145 41.20 -6.38 17.68
CA ALA A 145 41.85 -6.72 16.41
C ALA A 145 42.46 -5.48 15.72
N LEU A 146 41.75 -4.34 15.71
CA LEU A 146 42.25 -3.07 15.18
C LEU A 146 43.45 -2.52 15.95
N LEU A 147 43.50 -2.69 17.28
CA LEU A 147 44.66 -2.29 18.08
C LEU A 147 45.93 -3.08 17.72
N ARG A 148 45.79 -4.30 17.18
CA ARG A 148 46.91 -5.13 16.75
C ARG A 148 47.28 -4.91 15.29
N ASN A 149 46.28 -4.73 14.43
CA ASN A 149 46.50 -4.45 13.02
C ASN A 149 45.62 -3.28 12.56
N PRO A 150 46.12 -2.03 12.70
CA PRO A 150 45.36 -0.84 12.36
C PRO A 150 45.26 -0.59 10.84
N THR A 151 45.84 -1.46 10.00
CA THR A 151 45.83 -1.32 8.54
C THR A 151 44.97 -2.38 7.83
N SER A 152 44.15 -3.14 8.57
CA SER A 152 43.25 -4.14 7.97
C SER A 152 41.91 -3.53 7.54
N ALA A 153 41.70 -3.40 6.23
CA ALA A 153 40.42 -2.96 5.66
C ALA A 153 39.26 -3.92 6.00
N ASP A 154 39.53 -5.22 6.09
CA ASP A 154 38.55 -6.24 6.49
C ASP A 154 38.02 -6.03 7.89
N VAL A 155 38.90 -5.77 8.86
CA VAL A 155 38.50 -5.57 10.27
C VAL A 155 37.71 -4.27 10.41
N TYR A 156 38.08 -3.19 9.71
CA TYR A 156 37.26 -1.97 9.67
C TYR A 156 35.90 -2.19 9.00
N CYS A 157 35.82 -3.01 7.94
CA CYS A 157 34.56 -3.38 7.30
C CYS A 157 33.64 -4.12 8.28
N ASP A 158 34.17 -5.14 8.95
CA ASP A 158 33.45 -5.95 9.93
C ASP A 158 33.03 -5.09 11.14
N TYR A 159 33.90 -4.19 11.59
CA TYR A 159 33.58 -3.26 12.69
C TYR A 159 32.47 -2.27 12.31
N GLY A 160 32.48 -1.77 11.07
CA GLY A 160 31.41 -0.93 10.55
C GLY A 160 30.06 -1.65 10.47
N VAL A 161 30.06 -2.93 10.05
CA VAL A 161 28.83 -3.75 10.03
C VAL A 161 28.31 -4.01 11.44
N GLU A 162 29.17 -4.33 12.41
CA GLU A 162 28.75 -4.52 13.80
C GLU A 162 28.24 -3.24 14.44
N ALA A 163 28.84 -2.08 14.13
CA ALA A 163 28.37 -0.78 14.62
C ALA A 163 26.95 -0.43 14.11
N LEU A 164 26.51 -0.99 12.98
CA LEU A 164 25.12 -0.84 12.51
C LEU A 164 24.12 -1.76 13.21
N ARG A 165 24.60 -2.88 13.76
CA ARG A 165 23.78 -3.84 14.52
C ARG A 165 23.58 -3.41 15.96
N ASP A 166 24.56 -2.69 16.49
CA ASP A 166 24.54 -2.15 17.83
C ASP A 166 23.88 -0.75 17.87
N ASN A 167 22.78 -0.63 18.59
CA ASN A 167 22.06 0.63 18.75
C ASN A 167 22.86 1.69 19.53
N GLU A 168 23.86 1.31 20.32
CA GLU A 168 24.65 2.25 21.15
C GLU A 168 25.88 2.82 20.41
N LEU A 169 26.49 2.05 19.51
CA LEU A 169 27.70 2.46 18.77
C LEU A 169 27.41 3.47 17.66
N GLY A 170 26.23 3.37 17.05
CA GLY A 170 25.65 4.40 16.21
C GLY A 170 26.20 4.47 14.77
N SER A 171 25.44 5.18 13.93
CA SER A 171 25.71 5.34 12.50
C SER A 171 26.98 6.13 12.15
N GLU A 172 27.49 6.96 13.07
CA GLU A 172 28.72 7.74 12.82
C GLU A 172 29.96 6.84 12.82
N LEU A 173 30.04 5.93 13.80
CA LEU A 173 31.15 4.98 13.90
C LEU A 173 31.18 4.02 12.71
N ALA A 174 30.01 3.57 12.25
CA ALA A 174 29.89 2.73 11.07
C ALA A 174 30.43 3.45 9.82
N GLU A 175 30.05 4.71 9.63
CA GLU A 175 30.49 5.52 8.51
C GLU A 175 32.01 5.74 8.52
N ASP A 176 32.57 6.11 9.67
CA ASP A 176 34.01 6.29 9.83
C ASP A 176 34.78 4.99 9.57
N SER A 177 34.25 3.86 10.04
CA SER A 177 34.86 2.54 9.83
C SER A 177 34.86 2.14 8.36
N PHE A 178 33.74 2.34 7.65
CA PHE A 178 33.69 2.11 6.20
C PHE A 178 34.61 3.05 5.42
N ARG A 179 34.70 4.32 5.82
CA ARG A 179 35.61 5.30 5.19
C ARG A 179 37.07 4.88 5.37
N ARG A 180 37.47 4.49 6.59
CA ARG A 180 38.81 3.97 6.88
C ARG A 180 39.13 2.70 6.09
N ALA A 181 38.18 1.78 5.97
CA ALA A 181 38.36 0.59 5.16
C ALA A 181 38.64 0.93 3.68
N LEU A 182 37.93 1.93 3.11
CA LEU A 182 38.15 2.37 1.72
C LEU A 182 39.36 3.30 1.54
N GLU A 183 39.86 3.94 2.59
CA GLU A 183 41.15 4.64 2.58
C GLU A 183 42.32 3.64 2.49
N LEU A 184 42.21 2.52 3.21
CA LEU A 184 43.21 1.46 3.26
C LEU A 184 43.20 0.60 2.00
N ASP A 185 42.01 0.14 1.59
CA ASP A 185 41.80 -0.57 0.34
C ASP A 185 40.64 0.07 -0.44
N PRO A 186 40.96 0.95 -1.40
CA PRO A 186 39.96 1.60 -2.22
C PRO A 186 39.15 0.60 -3.09
N GLY A 187 39.68 -0.61 -3.33
CA GLY A 187 39.03 -1.67 -4.10
C GLY A 187 38.21 -2.65 -3.27
N HIS A 188 38.10 -2.45 -1.95
CA HIS A 188 37.52 -3.46 -1.05
C HIS A 188 36.02 -3.67 -1.32
N MET A 189 35.70 -4.72 -2.10
CA MET A 189 34.36 -5.00 -2.62
C MET A 189 33.32 -5.12 -1.51
N ARG A 190 33.63 -5.84 -0.43
CA ARG A 190 32.71 -6.01 0.70
C ARG A 190 32.35 -4.67 1.37
N THR A 191 33.32 -3.76 1.52
CA THR A 191 33.03 -2.41 2.03
C THR A 191 32.25 -1.57 1.02
N LEU A 192 32.61 -1.58 -0.27
CA LEU A 192 31.87 -0.82 -1.29
C LEU A 192 30.39 -1.22 -1.32
N TYR A 193 30.09 -2.51 -1.18
CA TYR A 193 28.73 -3.02 -1.08
C TYR A 193 28.04 -2.63 0.23
N ASN A 194 28.63 -2.95 1.39
CA ASN A 194 28.01 -2.70 2.70
C ASN A 194 27.83 -1.19 2.97
N TYR A 195 28.83 -0.38 2.62
CA TYR A 195 28.76 1.06 2.76
C TYR A 195 27.72 1.67 1.82
N GLY A 196 27.62 1.16 0.59
CA GLY A 196 26.54 1.54 -0.33
C GLY A 196 25.15 1.24 0.24
N CYS A 197 24.94 0.04 0.79
CA CYS A 197 23.67 -0.32 1.43
C CYS A 197 23.35 0.59 2.63
N PHE A 198 24.34 0.89 3.46
CA PHE A 198 24.17 1.81 4.58
C PHE A 198 23.80 3.23 4.14
N LEU A 199 24.46 3.78 3.12
CA LEU A 199 24.13 5.11 2.59
C LEU A 199 22.75 5.12 1.92
N TYR A 200 22.33 4.00 1.32
CA TYR A 200 20.99 3.84 0.78
C TYR A 200 19.93 3.96 1.87
N GLU A 201 20.13 3.28 3.00
CA GLU A 201 19.23 3.35 4.17
C GLU A 201 19.20 4.74 4.80
N LYS A 202 20.34 5.45 4.84
CA LYS A 202 20.40 6.87 5.25
C LYS A 202 19.74 7.83 4.25
N GLY A 203 19.39 7.38 3.05
CA GLY A 203 18.81 8.19 1.98
C GLY A 203 19.82 9.00 1.15
N ASP A 204 21.12 8.79 1.30
CA ASP A 204 22.14 9.37 0.41
C ASP A 204 22.29 8.52 -0.86
N TYR A 205 21.29 8.64 -1.72
CA TYR A 205 21.23 7.94 -3.01
C TYR A 205 22.38 8.33 -3.94
N SER A 206 22.91 9.56 -3.81
CA SER A 206 23.97 10.07 -4.68
C SER A 206 25.31 9.40 -4.41
N SER A 207 25.68 9.25 -3.14
CA SER A 207 26.90 8.55 -2.73
C SER A 207 26.74 7.04 -2.90
N THR A 208 25.55 6.49 -2.65
CA THR A 208 25.21 5.09 -2.93
C THR A 208 25.49 4.73 -4.38
N GLU A 209 25.00 5.53 -5.34
CA GLU A 209 25.21 5.28 -6.77
C GLU A 209 26.71 5.29 -7.13
N ARG A 210 27.51 6.19 -6.53
CA ARG A 210 28.96 6.24 -6.76
C ARG A 210 29.65 4.97 -6.28
N LEU A 211 29.31 4.47 -5.09
CA LEU A 211 29.89 3.25 -4.52
C LEU A 211 29.51 2.01 -5.33
N PHE A 212 28.25 1.87 -5.72
CA PHE A 212 27.81 0.74 -6.56
C PHE A 212 28.41 0.78 -7.97
N LYS A 213 28.53 1.95 -8.60
CA LYS A 213 29.24 2.07 -9.88
C LYS A 213 30.70 1.65 -9.75
N ARG A 214 31.38 2.07 -8.69
CA ARG A 214 32.76 1.69 -8.43
C ARG A 214 32.91 0.18 -8.21
N ALA A 215 32.02 -0.42 -7.43
CA ALA A 215 31.95 -1.86 -7.25
C ALA A 215 31.78 -2.60 -8.58
N LEU A 216 30.85 -2.16 -9.45
CA LEU A 216 30.60 -2.76 -10.75
C LEU A 216 31.69 -2.49 -11.79
N LEU A 217 32.54 -1.47 -11.59
CA LEU A 217 33.75 -1.27 -12.39
C LEU A 217 34.83 -2.32 -12.04
N LEU A 218 34.93 -2.70 -10.77
CA LEU A 218 35.88 -3.72 -10.30
C LEU A 218 35.38 -5.13 -10.64
N GLU A 219 34.10 -5.40 -10.37
CA GLU A 219 33.46 -6.70 -10.61
C GLU A 219 32.15 -6.52 -11.41
N PRO A 220 32.22 -6.45 -12.76
CA PRO A 220 31.04 -6.22 -13.60
C PRO A 220 29.96 -7.30 -13.52
N SER A 221 30.31 -8.48 -13.01
CA SER A 221 29.44 -9.66 -12.86
C SER A 221 28.94 -9.89 -11.43
N ASN A 222 29.21 -8.98 -10.49
CA ASN A 222 28.76 -9.13 -9.11
C ASN A 222 27.24 -8.97 -9.01
N THR A 223 26.53 -10.10 -8.89
CA THR A 223 25.05 -10.15 -8.95
C THR A 223 24.39 -9.51 -7.73
N LEU A 224 25.07 -9.48 -6.58
CA LEU A 224 24.58 -8.78 -5.38
C LEU A 224 24.51 -7.28 -5.63
N VAL A 225 25.60 -6.69 -6.14
CA VAL A 225 25.66 -5.25 -6.44
C VAL A 225 24.74 -4.88 -7.60
N LEU A 226 24.67 -5.72 -8.65
CA LEU A 226 23.72 -5.48 -9.76
C LEU A 226 22.27 -5.46 -9.27
N GLY A 227 21.90 -6.36 -8.34
CA GLY A 227 20.59 -6.39 -7.71
C GLY A 227 20.31 -5.13 -6.89
N GLU A 228 21.20 -4.76 -5.96
CA GLU A 228 21.00 -3.56 -5.13
C GLU A 228 21.02 -2.26 -5.95
N TYR A 229 21.89 -2.17 -6.96
CA TYR A 229 21.92 -1.02 -7.84
C TYR A 229 20.66 -0.93 -8.72
N GLY A 230 20.13 -2.07 -9.17
CA GLY A 230 18.82 -2.13 -9.82
C GLY A 230 17.70 -1.59 -8.92
N SER A 231 17.69 -1.94 -7.64
CA SER A 231 16.73 -1.45 -6.64
C SER A 231 16.85 0.07 -6.41
N LEU A 232 18.08 0.59 -6.30
CA LEU A 232 18.32 2.04 -6.21
C LEU A 232 17.73 2.80 -7.40
N LEU A 233 17.87 2.24 -8.61
CA LEU A 233 17.40 2.86 -9.84
C LEU A 233 15.89 2.72 -10.06
N ALA A 234 15.20 1.84 -9.33
CA ALA A 234 13.80 1.47 -9.59
C ALA A 234 12.86 2.68 -9.60
N ALA A 235 13.01 3.59 -8.63
CA ALA A 235 12.15 4.76 -8.49
C ALA A 235 12.44 5.87 -9.51
N ASN A 236 13.71 6.12 -9.83
CA ASN A 236 14.11 7.30 -10.62
C ASN A 236 14.44 6.97 -12.09
N ASN A 237 14.83 5.74 -12.39
CA ASN A 237 15.27 5.31 -13.72
C ASN A 237 14.85 3.84 -14.00
N PRO A 238 13.54 3.58 -14.14
CA PRO A 238 13.00 2.23 -14.27
C PRO A 238 13.63 1.43 -15.43
N GLN A 239 13.98 2.07 -16.54
CA GLN A 239 14.62 1.39 -17.68
C GLN A 239 16.04 0.92 -17.36
N ARG A 240 16.84 1.74 -16.65
CA ARG A 240 18.19 1.32 -16.23
C ARG A 240 18.11 0.24 -15.16
N SER A 241 17.13 0.33 -14.26
CA SER A 241 16.84 -0.69 -13.26
C SER A 241 16.59 -2.06 -13.90
N ILE A 242 15.73 -2.14 -14.94
CA ILE A 242 15.52 -3.37 -15.71
C ILE A 242 16.82 -3.92 -16.28
N GLY A 243 17.67 -3.06 -16.86
CA GLY A 243 18.95 -3.46 -17.43
C GLY A 243 19.92 -4.07 -16.39
N MET A 244 19.91 -3.54 -15.16
CA MET A 244 20.74 -4.10 -14.07
C MET A 244 20.19 -5.45 -13.62
N PHE A 245 18.88 -5.58 -13.43
CA PHE A 245 18.27 -6.85 -13.04
C PHE A 245 18.39 -7.91 -14.12
N SER A 246 18.20 -7.58 -15.40
CA SER A 246 18.35 -8.54 -16.49
C SER A 246 19.78 -9.06 -16.59
N LYS A 247 20.77 -8.17 -16.41
CA LYS A 247 22.19 -8.57 -16.33
C LYS A 247 22.43 -9.50 -15.13
N ALA A 248 21.93 -9.16 -13.94
CA ALA A 248 22.05 -10.03 -12.77
C ALA A 248 21.46 -11.43 -13.03
N LEU A 249 20.28 -11.50 -13.65
CA LEU A 249 19.59 -12.76 -13.95
C LEU A 249 20.21 -13.57 -15.09
N SER A 250 20.95 -12.93 -15.99
CA SER A 250 21.75 -13.63 -17.00
C SER A 250 22.95 -14.37 -16.40
N ILE A 251 23.47 -13.89 -15.27
CA ILE A 251 24.61 -14.47 -14.56
C ILE A 251 24.12 -15.49 -13.53
N ASP A 252 23.15 -15.10 -12.69
CA ASP A 252 22.50 -15.96 -11.71
C ASP A 252 20.97 -15.91 -11.92
N PRO A 253 20.40 -16.90 -12.63
CA PRO A 253 18.96 -16.98 -12.87
C PRO A 253 18.11 -17.15 -11.60
N SER A 254 18.72 -17.46 -10.46
CA SER A 254 18.08 -17.70 -9.17
C SER A 254 18.26 -16.55 -8.17
N ASN A 255 18.89 -15.44 -8.59
CA ASN A 255 19.13 -14.29 -7.75
C ASN A 255 17.80 -13.69 -7.26
N ARG A 256 17.49 -13.91 -5.99
CA ARG A 256 16.25 -13.49 -5.33
C ARG A 256 15.98 -12.00 -5.51
N ARG A 257 16.96 -11.15 -5.20
CA ARG A 257 16.84 -9.69 -5.21
C ARG A 257 16.53 -9.18 -6.61
N ALA A 258 17.20 -9.74 -7.63
CA ALA A 258 16.96 -9.38 -9.01
C ALA A 258 15.62 -9.88 -9.54
N LEU A 259 15.19 -11.10 -9.18
CA LEU A 259 13.86 -11.62 -9.54
C LEU A 259 12.74 -10.75 -8.94
N LEU A 260 12.83 -10.46 -7.64
CA LEU A 260 11.86 -9.63 -6.94
C LEU A 260 11.84 -8.19 -7.46
N GLY A 261 13.01 -7.55 -7.47
CA GLY A 261 13.15 -6.17 -7.94
C GLY A 261 12.62 -6.03 -9.37
N TYR A 262 13.00 -6.95 -10.27
CA TYR A 262 12.51 -6.89 -11.65
C TYR A 262 11.00 -7.09 -11.74
N GLY A 263 10.45 -8.05 -11.00
CA GLY A 263 9.01 -8.30 -10.91
C GLY A 263 8.25 -7.06 -10.43
N ILE A 264 8.74 -6.40 -9.38
CA ILE A 264 8.14 -5.17 -8.83
C ILE A 264 8.12 -4.07 -9.87
N VAL A 265 9.26 -3.75 -10.50
CA VAL A 265 9.28 -2.62 -11.44
C VAL A 265 8.48 -2.94 -12.71
N LEU A 266 8.42 -4.19 -13.17
CA LEU A 266 7.52 -4.56 -14.27
C LEU A 266 6.05 -4.48 -13.86
N GLY A 267 5.71 -4.98 -12.67
CA GLY A 267 4.33 -5.00 -12.19
C GLY A 267 3.77 -3.60 -11.94
N THR A 268 4.57 -2.66 -11.45
CA THR A 268 4.13 -1.27 -11.22
C THR A 268 3.94 -0.48 -12.51
N ARG A 269 4.67 -0.81 -13.59
CA ARG A 269 4.56 -0.12 -14.89
C ARG A 269 3.66 -0.82 -15.90
N ALA A 270 3.23 -2.04 -15.62
CA ALA A 270 2.55 -2.88 -16.59
C ALA A 270 1.25 -2.23 -17.05
N THR A 271 1.12 -2.04 -18.37
CA THR A 271 -0.09 -1.50 -19.01
C THR A 271 -0.80 -2.54 -19.87
N SER A 272 -0.08 -3.59 -20.27
CA SER A 272 -0.59 -4.70 -21.08
C SER A 272 -0.61 -6.02 -20.30
N GLU A 273 -1.51 -6.94 -20.67
CA GLU A 273 -1.56 -8.26 -20.05
C GLU A 273 -0.25 -9.06 -20.23
N ALA A 274 0.46 -8.86 -21.34
CA ALA A 274 1.75 -9.51 -21.56
C ALA A 274 2.83 -9.04 -20.55
N GLU A 275 2.85 -7.76 -20.19
CA GLU A 275 3.76 -7.25 -19.16
C GLU A 275 3.38 -7.76 -17.76
N LYS A 276 2.08 -7.88 -17.49
CA LYS A 276 1.58 -8.49 -16.24
C LYS A 276 1.97 -9.96 -16.14
N ASP A 277 1.82 -10.73 -17.22
CA ASP A 277 2.24 -12.14 -17.30
C ASP A 277 3.74 -12.27 -17.01
N GLN A 278 4.55 -11.37 -17.56
CA GLN A 278 6.00 -11.36 -17.34
C GLN A 278 6.36 -11.05 -15.87
N ALA A 279 5.71 -10.05 -15.27
CA ALA A 279 5.93 -9.70 -13.86
C ALA A 279 5.55 -10.87 -12.93
N GLU A 280 4.39 -11.49 -13.17
CA GLU A 280 3.93 -12.65 -12.41
C GLU A 280 4.89 -13.84 -12.54
N ALA A 281 5.38 -14.12 -13.75
CA ALA A 281 6.35 -15.18 -13.99
C ALA A 281 7.65 -14.98 -13.19
N LEU A 282 8.12 -13.74 -13.04
CA LEU A 282 9.30 -13.41 -12.23
C LEU A 282 9.05 -13.67 -10.74
N PHE A 283 7.90 -13.25 -10.21
CA PHE A 283 7.52 -13.53 -8.82
C PHE A 283 7.38 -15.02 -8.54
N ARG A 284 6.66 -15.75 -9.41
CA ARG A 284 6.51 -17.22 -9.28
C ARG A 284 7.87 -17.93 -9.42
N LYS A 285 8.78 -17.43 -10.27
CA LYS A 285 10.15 -17.95 -10.36
C LYS A 285 10.95 -17.68 -9.08
N SER A 286 10.81 -16.50 -8.47
CA SER A 286 11.42 -16.19 -7.17
C SER A 286 11.00 -17.22 -6.12
N LEU A 287 9.69 -17.50 -6.04
CA LEU A 287 9.15 -18.50 -5.11
C LEU A 287 9.54 -19.94 -5.45
N LYS A 288 9.78 -20.26 -6.73
CA LYS A 288 10.29 -21.57 -7.11
C LYS A 288 11.74 -21.77 -6.62
N CYS A 289 12.56 -20.72 -6.70
CA CYS A 289 13.94 -20.74 -6.22
C CYS A 289 14.01 -20.65 -4.68
N HIS A 290 13.11 -19.86 -4.06
CA HIS A 290 13.08 -19.57 -2.63
C HIS A 290 11.65 -19.74 -2.07
N PRO A 291 11.20 -20.99 -1.81
CA PRO A 291 9.79 -21.30 -1.51
C PRO A 291 9.25 -20.78 -0.16
N GLN A 292 10.13 -20.42 0.75
CA GLN A 292 9.81 -19.94 2.10
C GLN A 292 10.06 -18.44 2.27
N ASP A 293 10.21 -17.70 1.18
CA ASP A 293 10.48 -16.27 1.22
C ASP A 293 9.20 -15.44 1.38
N ALA A 294 9.00 -14.89 2.58
CA ALA A 294 7.81 -14.09 2.92
C ALA A 294 7.69 -12.80 2.09
N GLU A 295 8.81 -12.15 1.76
CA GLU A 295 8.81 -10.93 0.92
C GLU A 295 8.35 -11.25 -0.51
N SER A 296 8.80 -12.37 -1.09
CA SER A 296 8.33 -12.83 -2.40
C SER A 296 6.84 -13.15 -2.41
N LEU A 297 6.34 -13.80 -1.35
CA LEU A 297 4.91 -14.11 -1.22
C LEU A 297 4.08 -12.83 -1.11
N THR A 298 4.55 -11.86 -0.32
CA THR A 298 3.89 -10.56 -0.10
C THR A 298 3.80 -9.77 -1.40
N ASN A 299 4.91 -9.67 -2.14
CA ASN A 299 4.92 -8.93 -3.41
C ASN A 299 4.08 -9.61 -4.50
N LEU A 300 4.09 -10.95 -4.58
CA LEU A 300 3.18 -11.66 -5.49
C LEU A 300 1.71 -11.43 -5.10
N ALA A 301 1.39 -11.50 -3.81
CA ALA A 301 0.04 -11.27 -3.32
C ALA A 301 -0.45 -9.84 -3.64
N ALA A 302 0.40 -8.84 -3.41
CA ALA A 302 0.13 -7.44 -3.75
C ALA A 302 -0.09 -7.26 -5.25
N PHE A 303 0.76 -7.90 -6.07
CA PHE A 303 0.62 -7.86 -7.52
C PHE A 303 -0.71 -8.50 -7.99
N LEU A 304 -1.06 -9.67 -7.48
CA LEU A 304 -2.32 -10.34 -7.82
C LEU A 304 -3.55 -9.53 -7.37
N ALA A 305 -3.51 -8.93 -6.19
CA ALA A 305 -4.58 -8.08 -5.68
C ALA A 305 -4.77 -6.83 -6.55
N CYS A 306 -3.69 -6.08 -6.81
CA CYS A 306 -3.78 -4.76 -7.44
C CYS A 306 -3.87 -4.83 -8.98
N GLN A 307 -3.15 -5.76 -9.63
CA GLN A 307 -3.01 -5.77 -11.09
C GLN A 307 -3.89 -6.82 -11.79
N ARG A 308 -4.16 -7.95 -11.13
CA ARG A 308 -4.99 -9.06 -11.65
C ARG A 308 -6.40 -9.10 -11.07
N ARG A 309 -6.63 -8.45 -9.93
CA ARG A 309 -7.89 -8.56 -9.15
C ARG A 309 -8.19 -9.98 -8.70
N GLU A 310 -7.15 -10.77 -8.45
CA GLU A 310 -7.24 -12.15 -7.99
C GLU A 310 -7.16 -12.20 -6.45
N HIS A 311 -8.16 -11.59 -5.81
CA HIS A 311 -8.17 -11.37 -4.34
C HIS A 311 -8.13 -12.68 -3.54
N GLY A 312 -8.68 -13.78 -4.08
CA GLY A 312 -8.68 -15.09 -3.44
C GLY A 312 -7.28 -15.71 -3.32
N GLU A 313 -6.51 -15.75 -4.42
CA GLU A 313 -5.13 -16.25 -4.39
C GLU A 313 -4.25 -15.30 -3.56
N ALA A 314 -4.41 -13.98 -3.71
CA ALA A 314 -3.69 -12.99 -2.92
C ALA A 314 -3.87 -13.22 -1.40
N ARG A 315 -5.10 -13.44 -0.93
CA ARG A 315 -5.38 -13.75 0.48
C ARG A 315 -4.63 -15.00 0.95
N SER A 316 -4.61 -16.06 0.15
CA SER A 316 -3.91 -17.30 0.51
C SER A 316 -2.40 -17.11 0.62
N LEU A 317 -1.82 -16.29 -0.25
CA LEU A 317 -0.40 -15.96 -0.25
C LEU A 317 -0.02 -15.07 0.93
N TYR A 318 -0.82 -14.06 1.26
CA TYR A 318 -0.62 -13.26 2.46
C TYR A 318 -0.68 -14.09 3.74
N GLN A 319 -1.66 -14.99 3.88
CA GLN A 319 -1.73 -15.92 5.01
C GLN A 319 -0.50 -16.82 5.11
N LYS A 320 0.04 -17.27 3.98
CA LYS A 320 1.27 -18.05 3.96
C LYS A 320 2.48 -17.21 4.37
N ALA A 321 2.59 -15.97 3.87
CA ALA A 321 3.66 -15.04 4.23
C ALA A 321 3.63 -14.73 5.73
N GLU A 322 2.45 -14.47 6.30
CA GLU A 322 2.26 -14.20 7.72
C GLU A 322 2.67 -15.40 8.59
N ARG A 323 2.33 -16.64 8.19
CA ARG A 323 2.76 -17.85 8.92
C ARG A 323 4.27 -18.05 8.90
N LEU A 324 4.93 -17.68 7.80
CA LEU A 324 6.37 -17.81 7.67
C LEU A 324 7.11 -16.72 8.45
N GLN A 325 6.59 -15.49 8.42
CA GLN A 325 7.18 -14.35 9.13
C GLN A 325 6.08 -13.49 9.78
N PRO A 326 5.65 -13.85 11.01
CA PRO A 326 4.56 -13.16 11.71
C PRO A 326 4.82 -11.68 12.01
N ASN A 327 6.10 -11.30 12.01
CA ASN A 327 6.57 -9.95 12.34
C ASN A 327 6.94 -9.11 11.09
N HIS A 328 6.57 -9.54 9.89
CA HIS A 328 6.85 -8.78 8.67
C HIS A 328 5.81 -7.68 8.45
N VAL A 329 6.15 -6.45 8.88
CA VAL A 329 5.27 -5.27 8.86
C VAL A 329 4.62 -5.01 7.48
N PRO A 330 5.34 -5.07 6.34
CA PRO A 330 4.72 -4.90 5.02
C PRO A 330 3.63 -5.92 4.72
N THR A 331 3.83 -7.20 5.08
CA THR A 331 2.80 -8.24 4.91
C THR A 331 1.55 -7.92 5.73
N LEU A 332 1.72 -7.55 7.00
CA LEU A 332 0.60 -7.23 7.88
C LEU A 332 -0.19 -6.02 7.35
N CYS A 333 0.52 -4.98 6.91
CA CYS A 333 -0.08 -3.79 6.33
C CYS A 333 -0.86 -4.09 5.05
N ASP A 334 -0.22 -4.71 4.07
CA ASP A 334 -0.83 -4.97 2.76
C ASP A 334 -1.98 -5.98 2.86
N PHE A 335 -1.84 -6.97 3.75
CA PHE A 335 -2.91 -7.92 4.02
C PHE A 335 -4.10 -7.25 4.72
N GLY A 336 -3.83 -6.35 5.69
CA GLY A 336 -4.86 -5.53 6.33
C GLY A 336 -5.63 -4.67 5.34
N CYS A 337 -4.94 -4.04 4.37
CA CYS A 337 -5.57 -3.31 3.28
C CYS A 337 -6.47 -4.22 2.42
N LEU A 338 -5.99 -5.40 2.02
CA LEU A 338 -6.79 -6.36 1.23
C LEU A 338 -8.06 -6.80 2.00
N LEU A 339 -7.95 -7.08 3.30
CA LEU A 339 -9.10 -7.49 4.12
C LEU A 339 -10.14 -6.36 4.26
N LYS A 340 -9.67 -5.12 4.47
CA LYS A 340 -10.51 -3.92 4.58
C LYS A 340 -11.26 -3.64 3.28
N ASP A 341 -10.53 -3.58 2.16
CA ASP A 341 -11.05 -3.05 0.89
C ASP A 341 -11.90 -4.08 0.12
N GLU A 342 -11.49 -5.35 0.09
CA GLU A 342 -12.12 -6.36 -0.78
C GLU A 342 -13.00 -7.35 -0.02
N PHE A 343 -12.63 -7.70 1.21
CA PHE A 343 -13.37 -8.71 2.00
C PHE A 343 -14.29 -8.11 3.06
N GLN A 344 -14.21 -6.79 3.30
CA GLN A 344 -14.92 -6.08 4.38
C GLN A 344 -14.72 -6.74 5.76
N ASP A 345 -13.59 -7.43 5.94
CA ASP A 345 -13.20 -8.08 7.19
C ASP A 345 -12.49 -7.05 8.07
N PHE A 346 -13.30 -6.16 8.63
CA PHE A 346 -12.82 -5.01 9.37
C PHE A 346 -12.15 -5.36 10.70
N GLU A 347 -12.57 -6.47 11.33
CA GLU A 347 -11.93 -6.95 12.57
C GLU A 347 -10.55 -7.54 12.25
N GLY A 348 -10.47 -8.43 11.25
CA GLY A 348 -9.18 -8.99 10.82
C GLY A 348 -8.20 -7.92 10.32
N ALA A 349 -8.70 -6.89 9.62
CA ALA A 349 -7.88 -5.74 9.22
C ALA A 349 -7.36 -4.95 10.44
N SER A 350 -8.20 -4.74 11.47
CA SER A 350 -7.81 -4.04 12.70
C SER A 350 -6.66 -4.76 13.41
N ASP A 351 -6.79 -6.08 13.61
CA ASP A 351 -5.78 -6.90 14.28
C ASP A 351 -4.42 -6.83 13.56
N LEU A 352 -4.43 -6.87 12.23
CA LEU A 352 -3.20 -6.79 11.42
C LEU A 352 -2.56 -5.41 11.49
N PHE A 353 -3.34 -4.32 11.43
CA PHE A 353 -2.80 -2.98 11.56
C PHE A 353 -2.24 -2.71 12.96
N GLU A 354 -2.92 -3.17 14.02
CA GLU A 354 -2.45 -3.03 15.40
C GLU A 354 -1.12 -3.76 15.60
N ARG A 355 -1.02 -5.03 15.16
CA ARG A 355 0.25 -5.77 15.19
C ARG A 355 1.36 -5.10 14.39
N ALA A 356 1.05 -4.56 13.21
CA ALA A 356 2.02 -3.84 12.40
C ALA A 356 2.55 -2.58 13.12
N LEU A 357 1.68 -1.88 13.84
CA LEU A 357 2.00 -0.68 14.61
C LEU A 357 2.68 -0.97 15.96
N ASP A 358 2.42 -2.13 16.56
CA ASP A 358 3.15 -2.60 17.74
C ASP A 358 4.62 -2.89 17.38
N LEU A 359 4.84 -3.50 16.21
CA LEU A 359 6.19 -3.78 15.69
C LEU A 359 6.89 -2.52 15.18
N SER A 360 6.15 -1.64 14.49
CA SER A 360 6.68 -0.38 13.96
C SER A 360 5.69 0.77 14.14
N PRO A 361 5.77 1.48 15.29
CA PRO A 361 4.83 2.56 15.63
C PRO A 361 4.81 3.76 14.67
N GLY A 362 5.85 3.85 13.82
CA GLY A 362 6.04 4.89 12.82
C GLY A 362 5.75 4.46 11.38
N HIS A 363 5.26 3.22 11.14
CA HIS A 363 5.00 2.77 9.79
C HIS A 363 3.82 3.55 9.15
N VAL A 364 4.16 4.46 8.23
CA VAL A 364 3.22 5.44 7.64
C VAL A 364 2.03 4.78 6.96
N MET A 365 2.26 3.72 6.18
CA MET A 365 1.18 3.03 5.47
C MET A 365 0.22 2.31 6.43
N SER A 366 0.72 1.70 7.51
CA SER A 366 -0.16 1.08 8.53
C SER A 366 -0.95 2.13 9.31
N LEU A 367 -0.34 3.26 9.68
CA LEU A 367 -1.04 4.36 10.33
C LEU A 367 -2.17 4.91 9.45
N ARG A 368 -1.91 5.09 8.16
CA ARG A 368 -2.90 5.55 7.17
C ARG A 368 -4.00 4.51 6.95
N GLY A 369 -3.64 3.26 6.69
CA GLY A 369 -4.61 2.17 6.49
C GLY A 369 -5.53 1.96 7.69
N TYR A 370 -4.99 2.07 8.90
CA TYR A 370 -5.79 1.98 10.13
C TYR A 370 -6.70 3.19 10.34
N ALA A 371 -6.24 4.40 9.97
CA ALA A 371 -7.09 5.59 9.99
C ALA A 371 -8.25 5.46 8.99
N GLU A 372 -7.99 4.99 7.77
CA GLU A 372 -9.04 4.74 6.77
C GLU A 372 -10.05 3.69 7.24
N LEU A 373 -9.59 2.62 7.90
CA LEU A 373 -10.46 1.63 8.54
C LEU A 373 -11.38 2.29 9.59
N LYS A 374 -10.82 3.12 10.47
CA LYS A 374 -11.60 3.85 11.49
C LYS A 374 -12.60 4.82 10.87
N ILE A 375 -12.22 5.52 9.79
CA ILE A 375 -13.14 6.39 9.03
C ILE A 375 -14.29 5.58 8.44
N ALA A 376 -14.01 4.44 7.82
CA ALA A 376 -15.02 3.58 7.22
C ALA A 376 -16.00 2.99 8.24
N ARG A 377 -15.55 2.77 9.49
CA ARG A 377 -16.37 2.22 10.59
C ARG A 377 -16.98 3.27 11.52
N ALA A 378 -16.68 4.55 11.33
CA ALA A 378 -17.01 5.58 12.30
C ALA A 378 -18.52 5.64 12.56
N ARG A 379 -18.91 5.45 13.82
CA ARG A 379 -20.31 5.58 14.27
C ARG A 379 -20.56 6.87 15.04
N ASP A 380 -19.51 7.38 15.68
CA ASP A 380 -19.54 8.62 16.44
C ASP A 380 -18.33 9.50 16.08
N GLY A 381 -18.31 10.73 16.61
CA GLY A 381 -17.20 11.66 16.36
C GLY A 381 -15.87 11.24 16.97
N ARG A 382 -15.83 10.26 17.91
CA ARG A 382 -14.59 9.84 18.56
C ARG A 382 -13.73 9.00 17.62
N ASP A 383 -14.35 8.10 16.85
CA ASP A 383 -13.65 7.30 15.84
C ASP A 383 -12.96 8.20 14.79
N LEU A 384 -13.61 9.31 14.42
CA LEU A 384 -13.05 10.29 13.50
C LEU A 384 -11.89 11.09 14.12
N GLU A 385 -11.96 11.42 15.41
CA GLU A 385 -10.83 12.07 16.11
C GLU A 385 -9.64 11.11 16.24
N ASP A 386 -9.86 9.85 16.59
CA ASP A 386 -8.82 8.82 16.59
C ASP A 386 -8.15 8.72 15.21
N ALA A 387 -8.92 8.65 14.13
CA ALA A 387 -8.38 8.64 12.76
C ALA A 387 -7.54 9.90 12.45
N LYS A 388 -7.99 11.09 12.87
CA LYS A 388 -7.19 12.33 12.75
C LYS A 388 -5.86 12.22 13.51
N THR A 389 -5.84 11.62 14.69
CA THR A 389 -4.59 11.47 15.46
C THR A 389 -3.60 10.53 14.77
N LEU A 390 -4.08 9.43 14.19
CA LEU A 390 -3.27 8.48 13.43
C LEU A 390 -2.67 9.13 12.18
N LEU A 391 -3.46 9.87 11.40
CA LEU A 391 -2.98 10.59 10.22
C LEU A 391 -1.96 11.68 10.60
N LYS A 392 -2.17 12.40 11.71
CA LYS A 392 -1.18 13.37 12.23
C LYS A 392 0.11 12.68 12.71
N ARG A 393 0.05 11.46 13.23
CA ARG A 393 1.26 10.66 13.54
C ARG A 393 1.99 10.28 12.26
N ALA A 394 1.27 9.80 11.24
CA ALA A 394 1.84 9.46 9.95
C ALA A 394 2.57 10.67 9.31
N LEU A 395 1.96 11.85 9.33
CA LEU A 395 2.57 13.09 8.82
C LEU A 395 3.74 13.61 9.67
N ARG A 396 3.83 13.25 10.96
CA ARG A 396 5.01 13.55 11.78
C ARG A 396 6.21 12.70 11.36
N VAL A 397 5.97 11.47 10.93
CA VAL A 397 7.01 10.57 10.42
C VAL A 397 7.40 10.94 8.98
N ASN A 398 6.41 11.07 8.10
CA ASN A 398 6.62 11.53 6.72
C ASN A 398 5.72 12.73 6.39
N PRO A 399 6.25 13.97 6.50
CA PRO A 399 5.50 15.18 6.19
C PRO A 399 5.13 15.35 4.70
N HIS A 400 5.69 14.55 3.82
CA HIS A 400 5.54 14.63 2.36
C HIS A 400 4.73 13.47 1.76
N ASP A 401 4.05 12.66 2.59
CA ASP A 401 3.17 11.61 2.07
C ASP A 401 1.86 12.20 1.51
N ALA A 402 1.71 12.18 0.19
CA ALA A 402 0.57 12.77 -0.51
C ALA A 402 -0.77 12.07 -0.17
N ASP A 403 -0.76 10.74 -0.03
CA ASP A 403 -1.92 9.95 0.36
C ASP A 403 -2.43 10.31 1.76
N THR A 404 -1.54 10.39 2.76
CA THR A 404 -1.91 10.76 4.12
C THR A 404 -2.43 12.21 4.18
N LEU A 405 -1.81 13.13 3.42
CA LEU A 405 -2.30 14.51 3.30
C LEU A 405 -3.71 14.57 2.66
N ALA A 406 -3.95 13.75 1.64
CA ALA A 406 -5.26 13.65 0.98
C ALA A 406 -6.33 13.09 1.91
N CYS A 407 -6.01 12.01 2.64
CA CYS A 407 -6.90 11.37 3.60
C CYS A 407 -7.25 12.33 4.75
N LEU A 408 -6.25 13.03 5.31
CA LEU A 408 -6.49 14.04 6.35
C LEU A 408 -7.30 15.24 5.82
N GLY A 409 -7.00 15.69 4.60
CA GLY A 409 -7.75 16.75 3.94
C GLY A 409 -9.22 16.40 3.71
N GLY A 410 -9.49 15.17 3.28
CA GLY A 410 -10.85 14.64 3.14
C GLY A 410 -11.60 14.61 4.48
N LEU A 411 -10.95 14.13 5.54
CA LEU A 411 -11.53 14.03 6.89
C LEU A 411 -11.80 15.40 7.53
N LEU A 412 -10.99 16.42 7.23
CA LEU A 412 -11.15 17.78 7.77
C LEU A 412 -12.15 18.65 7.00
N ARG A 413 -12.61 18.21 5.81
CA ARG A 413 -13.51 18.99 4.96
C ARG A 413 -14.89 19.22 5.60
N GLU A 414 -15.40 18.26 6.37
CA GLU A 414 -16.77 18.29 6.86
C GLU A 414 -16.98 19.30 8.00
N GLY A 415 -15.93 19.64 8.76
CA GLY A 415 -16.00 20.63 9.85
C GLY A 415 -15.84 22.07 9.38
N ASP A 416 -16.78 22.96 9.75
CA ASP A 416 -16.75 24.38 9.36
C ASP A 416 -15.44 25.09 9.76
N SER A 417 -14.91 24.80 10.95
CA SER A 417 -13.66 25.40 11.44
C SER A 417 -12.39 24.80 10.82
N SER A 418 -12.47 23.63 10.17
CA SER A 418 -11.32 22.90 9.64
C SER A 418 -11.20 22.93 8.11
N ARG A 419 -12.15 23.52 7.40
CA ARG A 419 -12.16 23.62 5.92
C ARG A 419 -10.96 24.35 5.34
N GLU A 420 -10.42 25.35 6.03
CA GLU A 420 -9.22 26.06 5.57
C GLU A 420 -7.99 25.17 5.66
N VAL A 421 -7.82 24.49 6.79
CA VAL A 421 -6.72 23.52 7.00
C VAL A 421 -6.82 22.36 6.01
N ALA A 422 -8.03 21.86 5.74
CA ALA A 422 -8.26 20.86 4.70
C ALA A 422 -7.76 21.32 3.33
N GLY A 423 -8.07 22.57 2.95
CA GLY A 423 -7.59 23.17 1.71
C GLY A 423 -6.06 23.19 1.61
N LEU A 424 -5.38 23.61 2.67
CA LEU A 424 -3.91 23.68 2.73
C LEU A 424 -3.25 22.30 2.62
N MET A 425 -3.81 21.28 3.27
CA MET A 425 -3.30 19.91 3.19
C MET A 425 -3.42 19.35 1.78
N LEU A 426 -4.57 19.56 1.13
CA LEU A 426 -4.82 19.14 -0.25
C LEU A 426 -3.91 19.88 -1.23
N ASP A 427 -3.69 21.18 -1.05
CA ASP A 427 -2.75 21.97 -1.87
C ASP A 427 -1.32 21.48 -1.71
N LYS A 428 -0.91 21.13 -0.49
CA LYS A 428 0.40 20.52 -0.23
C LYS A 428 0.53 19.17 -0.93
N ALA A 429 -0.49 18.32 -0.87
CA ALA A 429 -0.49 17.02 -1.54
C ALA A 429 -0.38 17.16 -3.07
N ILE A 430 -1.14 18.07 -3.68
CA ILE A 430 -1.09 18.35 -5.12
C ILE A 430 0.27 18.96 -5.51
N LYS A 431 0.88 19.78 -4.65
CA LYS A 431 2.23 20.32 -4.91
C LYS A 431 3.30 19.23 -4.90
N ILE A 432 3.18 18.24 -4.01
CA ILE A 432 4.10 17.10 -3.93
C ILE A 432 3.90 16.18 -5.15
N GLN A 433 2.65 15.85 -5.45
CA GLN A 433 2.28 14.99 -6.56
C GLN A 433 1.14 15.62 -7.37
N PRO A 434 1.46 16.35 -8.47
CA PRO A 434 0.48 17.07 -9.28
C PRO A 434 -0.60 16.19 -9.89
N ASP A 435 -0.28 14.91 -10.13
CA ASP A 435 -1.15 13.91 -10.74
C ASP A 435 -1.83 13.01 -9.69
N HIS A 436 -1.83 13.42 -8.42
CA HIS A 436 -2.48 12.65 -7.35
C HIS A 436 -4.00 12.78 -7.41
N VAL A 437 -4.64 11.79 -8.03
CA VAL A 437 -6.07 11.80 -8.35
C VAL A 437 -6.94 12.00 -7.10
N THR A 438 -6.67 11.29 -6.01
CA THR A 438 -7.42 11.40 -4.76
C THR A 438 -7.39 12.83 -4.22
N SER A 439 -6.23 13.50 -4.22
CA SER A 439 -6.16 14.90 -3.76
C SER A 439 -6.94 15.86 -4.66
N LEU A 440 -6.89 15.67 -5.99
CA LEU A 440 -7.66 16.47 -6.94
C LEU A 440 -9.16 16.30 -6.71
N CYS A 441 -9.63 15.05 -6.53
CA CYS A 441 -11.01 14.74 -6.18
C CYS A 441 -11.44 15.39 -4.87
N GLN A 442 -10.68 15.19 -3.79
CA GLN A 442 -11.00 15.73 -2.47
C GLN A 442 -10.99 17.27 -2.47
N LYS A 443 -10.13 17.91 -3.28
CA LYS A 443 -10.12 19.37 -3.50
C LYS A 443 -11.36 19.84 -4.26
N GLY A 444 -11.75 19.14 -5.32
CA GLY A 444 -12.98 19.41 -6.06
C GLY A 444 -14.22 19.37 -5.16
N ILE A 445 -14.33 18.34 -4.30
CA ILE A 445 -15.44 18.23 -3.36
C ILE A 445 -15.40 19.36 -2.30
N LEU A 446 -14.21 19.73 -1.79
CA LEU A 446 -14.06 20.85 -0.86
C LEU A 446 -14.52 22.17 -1.49
N LEU A 447 -14.11 22.46 -2.73
CA LEU A 447 -14.53 23.67 -3.45
C LEU A 447 -16.04 23.67 -3.74
N SER A 448 -16.59 22.51 -4.12
CA SER A 448 -18.03 22.32 -4.29
C SER A 448 -18.81 22.62 -3.00
N SER A 449 -18.31 22.18 -1.85
CA SER A 449 -18.92 22.49 -0.54
C SER A 449 -18.87 23.98 -0.17
N LYS A 450 -17.95 24.75 -0.76
CA LYS A 450 -17.85 26.21 -0.61
C LYS A 450 -18.69 26.98 -1.65
N GLY A 451 -19.40 26.28 -2.54
CA GLY A 451 -20.14 26.88 -3.66
C GLY A 451 -19.25 27.32 -4.84
N GLN A 452 -17.94 27.05 -4.79
CA GLN A 452 -16.98 27.38 -5.85
C GLN A 452 -17.01 26.33 -6.96
N PHE A 453 -18.14 26.24 -7.66
CA PHE A 453 -18.43 25.16 -8.60
C PHE A 453 -17.54 25.17 -9.86
N ALA A 454 -17.21 26.36 -10.38
CA ALA A 454 -16.34 26.49 -11.57
C ALA A 454 -14.92 25.95 -11.29
N ASP A 455 -14.34 26.34 -10.15
CA ASP A 455 -13.01 25.85 -9.76
C ASP A 455 -13.05 24.34 -9.47
N ALA A 456 -14.10 23.87 -8.79
CA ALA A 456 -14.28 22.45 -8.50
C ALA A 456 -14.33 21.58 -9.76
N GLU A 457 -15.01 22.05 -10.81
CA GLU A 457 -15.08 21.34 -12.09
C GLU A 457 -13.70 21.13 -12.73
N ILE A 458 -12.81 22.12 -12.67
CA ILE A 458 -11.44 22.01 -13.20
C ILE A 458 -10.68 20.86 -12.51
N PHE A 459 -10.80 20.75 -11.19
CA PHE A 459 -10.13 19.67 -10.44
C PHE A 459 -10.70 18.28 -10.79
N PHE A 460 -12.03 18.16 -10.93
CA PHE A 460 -12.63 16.89 -11.36
C PHE A 460 -12.25 16.52 -12.79
N GLN A 461 -12.23 17.48 -13.72
CA GLN A 461 -11.80 17.23 -15.10
C GLN A 461 -10.35 16.76 -15.15
N ARG A 462 -9.45 17.36 -14.35
CA ARG A 462 -8.05 16.88 -14.24
C ARG A 462 -7.98 15.46 -13.67
N ALA A 463 -8.73 15.17 -12.61
CA ALA A 463 -8.80 13.83 -12.03
C ALA A 463 -9.28 12.78 -13.05
N LEU A 464 -10.32 13.12 -13.83
CA LEU A 464 -10.89 12.24 -14.86
C LEU A 464 -10.02 12.12 -16.11
N HIS A 465 -9.21 13.13 -16.43
CA HIS A 465 -8.21 13.01 -17.49
C HIS A 465 -7.13 11.98 -17.11
N LEU A 466 -6.75 11.91 -15.83
CA LEU A 466 -5.78 10.94 -15.33
C LEU A 466 -6.39 9.54 -15.20
N VAL A 467 -7.59 9.44 -14.61
CA VAL A 467 -8.32 8.19 -14.42
C VAL A 467 -9.77 8.36 -14.91
N PRO A 468 -10.07 8.01 -16.18
CA PRO A 468 -11.38 8.24 -16.80
C PRO A 468 -12.57 7.56 -16.13
N ASN A 469 -12.33 6.51 -15.34
CA ASN A 469 -13.34 5.70 -14.65
C ASN A 469 -13.27 5.88 -13.12
N HIS A 470 -12.77 7.01 -12.62
CA HIS A 470 -12.74 7.29 -11.20
C HIS A 470 -14.14 7.67 -10.69
N LEU A 471 -14.80 6.75 -9.98
CA LEU A 471 -16.20 6.89 -9.55
C LEU A 471 -16.48 8.20 -8.79
N GLU A 472 -15.70 8.51 -7.74
CA GLU A 472 -15.94 9.70 -6.90
C GLU A 472 -15.82 11.02 -7.71
N ALA A 473 -14.85 11.11 -8.61
CA ALA A 473 -14.66 12.27 -9.49
C ALA A 473 -15.82 12.42 -10.49
N MET A 474 -16.29 11.31 -11.07
CA MET A 474 -17.44 11.32 -11.98
C MET A 474 -18.70 11.81 -11.28
N LEU A 475 -18.94 11.33 -10.05
CA LEU A 475 -20.09 11.73 -9.25
C LEU A 475 -19.97 13.19 -8.80
N GLY A 476 -18.79 13.62 -8.37
CA GLY A 476 -18.51 15.01 -8.01
C GLY A 476 -18.79 15.96 -9.16
N GLN A 477 -18.30 15.64 -10.37
CA GLN A 477 -18.57 16.43 -11.57
C GLN A 477 -20.05 16.38 -11.97
N ALA A 478 -20.68 15.21 -11.94
CA ALA A 478 -22.10 15.06 -12.29
C ALA A 478 -22.99 15.90 -11.35
N ASN A 479 -22.69 15.89 -10.04
CA ASN A 479 -23.38 16.69 -9.05
C ASN A 479 -23.23 18.18 -9.33
N ILE A 480 -22.03 18.66 -9.67
CA ILE A 480 -21.82 20.08 -10.06
C ILE A 480 -22.66 20.41 -11.31
N LEU A 481 -22.60 19.56 -12.33
CA LEU A 481 -23.33 19.76 -13.57
C LEU A 481 -24.86 19.74 -13.36
N SER A 482 -25.36 19.07 -12.32
CA SER A 482 -26.78 19.04 -11.95
C SER A 482 -27.31 20.32 -11.26
N VAL A 483 -26.43 21.23 -10.85
CA VAL A 483 -26.84 22.49 -10.21
C VAL A 483 -27.30 23.49 -11.29
N PRO A 484 -28.55 23.99 -11.23
CA PRO A 484 -29.04 25.00 -12.17
C PRO A 484 -28.31 26.35 -11.98
N PRO A 485 -28.16 27.17 -13.04
CA PRO A 485 -27.41 28.43 -12.95
C PRO A 485 -27.91 29.38 -11.88
N ALA A 486 -29.23 29.48 -11.70
CA ALA A 486 -29.86 30.29 -10.65
C ALA A 486 -29.40 29.96 -9.21
N GLY A 487 -28.74 28.81 -9.00
CA GLY A 487 -28.17 28.36 -7.73
C GLY A 487 -26.64 28.30 -7.70
N LEU A 488 -25.95 28.84 -8.71
CA LEU A 488 -24.49 28.95 -8.74
C LEU A 488 -24.07 30.34 -8.24
N PRO A 489 -23.70 30.51 -6.94
CA PRO A 489 -23.22 31.80 -6.46
C PRO A 489 -21.96 32.22 -7.24
N ASN A 490 -21.95 33.43 -7.79
CA ASN A 490 -20.83 34.04 -8.51
C ASN A 490 -20.40 33.32 -9.80
N SER A 491 -21.34 32.80 -10.59
CA SER A 491 -21.03 32.34 -11.96
C SER A 491 -21.51 33.36 -13.00
N THR A 492 -20.73 33.55 -14.08
CA THR A 492 -21.10 34.44 -15.19
C THR A 492 -22.46 34.07 -15.79
N ILE A 493 -22.78 32.78 -15.84
CA ILE A 493 -24.05 32.26 -16.33
C ILE A 493 -25.20 32.63 -15.40
N ASP A 494 -25.02 32.62 -14.07
CA ASP A 494 -26.05 33.04 -13.12
C ASP A 494 -26.34 34.55 -13.21
N ASP A 495 -25.30 35.38 -13.35
CA ASP A 495 -25.45 36.83 -13.53
C ASP A 495 -26.19 37.15 -14.83
N GLU A 496 -25.80 36.52 -15.94
CA GLU A 496 -26.49 36.64 -17.24
C GLU A 496 -27.93 36.08 -17.19
N TYR A 497 -28.18 34.98 -16.47
CA TYR A 497 -29.52 34.44 -16.28
C TYR A 497 -30.41 35.37 -15.44
N LYS A 498 -29.88 35.94 -14.36
CA LYS A 498 -30.59 36.93 -13.54
C LYS A 498 -30.87 38.22 -14.31
N GLU A 499 -29.94 38.66 -15.16
CA GLU A 499 -30.09 39.86 -15.97
C GLU A 499 -31.13 39.67 -17.09
N THR A 500 -31.12 38.54 -17.79
CA THR A 500 -32.11 38.20 -18.82
C THR A 500 -33.52 38.00 -18.27
N VAL A 501 -33.66 37.50 -17.03
CA VAL A 501 -34.96 37.42 -16.35
C VAL A 501 -35.50 38.82 -15.98
N ARG A 502 -34.61 39.79 -15.74
CA ARG A 502 -35.00 41.18 -15.44
C ARG A 502 -35.39 41.97 -16.69
N THR A 503 -34.84 41.64 -17.86
CA THR A 503 -35.12 42.30 -19.13
C THR A 503 -36.23 41.58 -19.91
N PHE A 504 -37.43 42.14 -19.90
CA PHE A 504 -38.61 41.57 -20.59
C PHE A 504 -38.72 41.92 -22.08
N ASP A 505 -37.64 42.40 -22.71
CA ASP A 505 -37.65 42.74 -24.12
C ASP A 505 -37.43 41.50 -25.03
N ARG A 506 -37.56 41.71 -26.34
CA ARG A 506 -37.41 40.64 -27.35
C ARG A 506 -35.98 40.07 -27.39
N GLY A 507 -34.98 40.86 -26.99
CA GLY A 507 -33.59 40.42 -26.87
C GLY A 507 -33.38 39.52 -25.65
N GLY A 508 -33.97 39.88 -24.51
CA GLY A 508 -33.98 39.09 -23.27
C GLY A 508 -34.65 37.72 -23.45
N GLN A 509 -35.73 37.63 -24.24
CA GLN A 509 -36.36 36.34 -24.57
C GLN A 509 -35.46 35.42 -25.41
N VAL A 510 -34.73 35.96 -26.38
CA VAL A 510 -33.78 35.19 -27.21
C VAL A 510 -32.60 34.72 -26.36
N MET A 511 -32.04 35.61 -25.55
CA MET A 511 -30.95 35.28 -24.62
C MET A 511 -31.38 34.21 -23.60
N ARG A 512 -32.62 34.27 -23.10
CA ARG A 512 -33.19 33.25 -22.22
C ARG A 512 -33.25 31.88 -22.88
N GLY A 513 -33.70 31.80 -24.14
CA GLY A 513 -33.72 30.55 -24.90
C GLY A 513 -32.32 29.95 -25.10
N MET A 514 -31.32 30.79 -25.41
CA MET A 514 -29.92 30.35 -25.52
C MET A 514 -29.37 29.84 -24.18
N LEU A 515 -29.67 30.52 -23.09
CA LEU A 515 -29.25 30.10 -21.75
C LEU A 515 -29.92 28.79 -21.34
N ASP A 516 -31.21 28.61 -21.63
CA ASP A 516 -31.93 27.36 -21.37
C ASP A 516 -31.32 26.19 -22.17
N GLU A 517 -30.88 26.40 -23.42
CA GLU A 517 -30.13 25.39 -24.20
C GLU A 517 -28.80 25.00 -23.53
N VAL A 518 -28.02 25.98 -23.06
CA VAL A 518 -26.76 25.72 -22.34
C VAL A 518 -27.00 24.93 -21.06
N VAL A 519 -28.08 25.23 -20.33
CA VAL A 519 -28.49 24.51 -19.13
C VAL A 519 -28.90 23.07 -19.44
N GLN A 520 -29.68 22.87 -20.50
CA GLN A 520 -30.07 21.53 -20.95
C GLN A 520 -28.84 20.70 -21.34
N GLU A 521 -27.87 21.29 -22.05
CA GLU A 521 -26.64 20.60 -22.41
C GLU A 521 -25.84 20.18 -21.15
N ARG A 522 -25.78 21.05 -20.14
CA ARG A 522 -25.14 20.76 -18.85
C ARG A 522 -25.79 19.58 -18.13
N PHE A 523 -27.12 19.53 -18.07
CA PHE A 523 -27.85 18.40 -17.49
C PHE A 523 -27.65 17.11 -18.29
N GLN A 524 -27.62 17.17 -19.61
CA GLN A 524 -27.30 16.01 -20.45
C GLN A 524 -25.87 15.50 -20.21
N ARG A 525 -24.89 16.40 -20.01
CA ARG A 525 -23.53 16.01 -19.59
C ARG A 525 -23.53 15.35 -18.21
N SER A 526 -24.30 15.86 -17.26
CA SER A 526 -24.46 15.26 -15.93
C SER A 526 -25.07 13.84 -16.01
N ALA A 527 -26.16 13.67 -16.76
CA ALA A 527 -26.81 12.39 -16.97
C ALA A 527 -25.86 11.33 -17.53
N ARG A 528 -25.07 11.68 -18.55
CA ARG A 528 -24.04 10.79 -19.14
C ARG A 528 -22.97 10.38 -18.13
N MET A 529 -22.56 11.27 -17.22
CA MET A 529 -21.59 10.93 -16.19
C MET A 529 -22.18 9.95 -15.16
N PHE A 530 -23.44 10.15 -14.76
CA PHE A 530 -24.13 9.19 -13.89
C PHE A 530 -24.35 7.83 -14.56
N GLU A 531 -24.71 7.79 -15.84
CA GLU A 531 -24.83 6.55 -16.61
C GLU A 531 -23.52 5.78 -16.66
N ARG A 532 -22.40 6.48 -16.92
CA ARG A 532 -21.07 5.87 -16.87
C ARG A 532 -20.71 5.40 -15.46
N ALA A 533 -21.10 6.12 -14.41
CA ALA A 533 -20.87 5.69 -13.03
C ALA A 533 -21.68 4.42 -12.69
N LEU A 534 -22.93 4.35 -13.16
CA LEU A 534 -23.82 3.21 -12.99
C LEU A 534 -23.44 2.02 -13.88
N SER A 535 -22.71 2.23 -14.99
CA SER A 535 -22.16 1.10 -15.74
C SER A 535 -20.98 0.44 -15.03
N LEU A 536 -20.25 1.18 -14.20
CA LEU A 536 -19.19 0.67 -13.33
C LEU A 536 -19.75 0.00 -12.09
N VAL A 537 -20.70 0.66 -11.42
CA VAL A 537 -21.37 0.17 -10.20
C VAL A 537 -22.89 0.31 -10.36
N PRO A 538 -23.57 -0.72 -10.90
CA PRO A 538 -25.01 -0.65 -11.22
C PRO A 538 -25.91 -0.33 -10.04
N ASP A 539 -25.50 -0.77 -8.86
CA ASP A 539 -26.29 -0.73 -7.63
C ASP A 539 -25.71 0.29 -6.64
N TYR A 540 -25.30 1.46 -7.15
CA TYR A 540 -24.80 2.56 -6.30
C TYR A 540 -25.90 3.60 -6.03
N VAL A 541 -26.47 3.55 -4.81
CA VAL A 541 -27.62 4.37 -4.40
C VAL A 541 -27.41 5.88 -4.61
N PRO A 542 -26.27 6.49 -4.22
CA PRO A 542 -26.06 7.93 -4.44
C PRO A 542 -26.05 8.33 -5.92
N ALA A 543 -25.53 7.48 -6.82
CA ALA A 543 -25.60 7.74 -8.27
C ALA A 543 -27.01 7.61 -8.81
N LEU A 544 -27.77 6.59 -8.40
CA LEU A 544 -29.17 6.42 -8.81
C LEU A 544 -30.04 7.60 -8.36
N CYS A 545 -29.81 8.09 -7.14
CA CYS A 545 -30.48 9.26 -6.60
C CYS A 545 -30.16 10.53 -7.39
N GLY A 546 -28.88 10.80 -7.64
CA GLY A 546 -28.42 11.94 -8.45
C GLY A 546 -28.91 11.87 -9.90
N TYR A 547 -28.85 10.70 -10.52
CA TYR A 547 -29.35 10.45 -11.88
C TYR A 547 -30.85 10.70 -11.98
N GLY A 548 -31.64 10.16 -11.03
CA GLY A 548 -33.08 10.39 -10.98
C GLY A 548 -33.44 11.88 -10.86
N LYS A 549 -32.69 12.65 -10.06
CA LYS A 549 -32.83 14.10 -9.97
C LYS A 549 -32.54 14.83 -11.29
N VAL A 550 -31.49 14.44 -12.00
CA VAL A 550 -31.12 15.05 -13.28
C VAL A 550 -32.11 14.69 -14.39
N LEU A 551 -32.57 13.43 -14.46
CA LEU A 551 -33.60 13.03 -15.42
C LEU A 551 -34.89 13.82 -15.23
N TYR A 552 -35.26 14.12 -13.98
CA TYR A 552 -36.39 15.01 -13.69
C TYR A 552 -36.16 16.43 -14.24
N GLN A 553 -34.94 16.97 -14.15
CA GLN A 553 -34.59 18.29 -14.73
C GLN A 553 -34.61 18.28 -16.28
N LEU A 554 -34.36 17.13 -16.90
CA LEU A 554 -34.45 16.90 -18.34
C LEU A 554 -35.90 16.58 -18.82
N ASP A 555 -36.89 16.63 -17.91
CA ASP A 555 -38.29 16.24 -18.13
C ASP A 555 -38.51 14.75 -18.51
N ASP A 556 -37.51 13.88 -18.30
CA ASP A 556 -37.65 12.42 -18.37
C ASP A 556 -38.20 11.87 -17.03
N ARG A 557 -39.52 11.97 -16.89
CA ARG A 557 -40.24 11.59 -15.66
C ARG A 557 -40.23 10.08 -15.42
N GLU A 558 -40.39 9.29 -16.48
CA GLU A 558 -40.40 7.83 -16.38
C GLU A 558 -39.01 7.28 -16.05
N GLY A 559 -37.96 7.84 -16.63
CA GLY A 559 -36.58 7.53 -16.26
C GLY A 559 -36.28 7.91 -14.80
N SER A 560 -36.68 9.12 -14.39
CA SER A 560 -36.51 9.59 -13.00
C SER A 560 -37.17 8.65 -11.98
N GLU A 561 -38.44 8.29 -12.20
CA GLU A 561 -39.17 7.38 -11.32
C GLU A 561 -38.51 6.00 -11.25
N ARG A 562 -38.07 5.44 -12.39
CA ARG A 562 -37.37 4.15 -12.42
C ARG A 562 -36.08 4.17 -11.61
N ALA A 563 -35.27 5.23 -11.76
CA ALA A 563 -34.01 5.37 -11.04
C ALA A 563 -34.23 5.53 -9.52
N LEU A 564 -35.15 6.41 -9.10
CA LEU A 564 -35.44 6.65 -7.68
C LEU A 564 -36.09 5.43 -7.01
N ARG A 565 -37.00 4.73 -7.68
CA ARG A 565 -37.56 3.47 -7.16
C ARG A 565 -36.49 2.38 -7.03
N ARG A 566 -35.52 2.32 -7.94
CA ARG A 566 -34.40 1.38 -7.83
C ARG A 566 -33.54 1.71 -6.62
N ALA A 567 -33.21 2.98 -6.40
CA ALA A 567 -32.49 3.44 -5.21
C ALA A 567 -33.23 3.09 -3.90
N LEU A 568 -34.54 3.36 -3.81
CA LEU A 568 -35.34 3.04 -2.61
C LEU A 568 -35.49 1.53 -2.33
N ARG A 569 -35.42 0.68 -3.37
CA ARG A 569 -35.40 -0.78 -3.16
C ARG A 569 -34.11 -1.24 -2.49
N MET A 570 -33.02 -0.53 -2.72
CA MET A 570 -31.71 -0.85 -2.15
C MET A 570 -31.55 -0.28 -0.75
N ASP A 571 -31.86 1.00 -0.59
CA ASP A 571 -31.90 1.67 0.70
C ASP A 571 -33.26 2.38 0.88
N PRO A 572 -34.21 1.73 1.58
CA PRO A 572 -35.52 2.31 1.84
C PRO A 572 -35.48 3.56 2.73
N HIS A 573 -34.38 3.80 3.43
CA HIS A 573 -34.25 4.87 4.42
C HIS A 573 -33.33 6.00 3.95
N ASP A 574 -32.82 5.97 2.71
CA ASP A 574 -32.04 7.08 2.17
C ASP A 574 -32.92 8.32 2.01
N TRP A 575 -32.72 9.28 2.92
CA TRP A 575 -33.53 10.49 3.01
C TRP A 575 -33.46 11.34 1.75
N ARG A 576 -32.33 11.33 1.01
CA ARG A 576 -32.18 12.09 -0.23
C ARG A 576 -33.06 11.52 -1.33
N THR A 577 -33.05 10.20 -1.50
CA THR A 577 -33.90 9.52 -2.47
C THR A 577 -35.38 9.67 -2.11
N LEU A 578 -35.73 9.53 -0.82
CA LEU A 578 -37.10 9.75 -0.34
C LEU A 578 -37.58 11.18 -0.64
N ALA A 579 -36.74 12.18 -0.39
CA ALA A 579 -37.06 13.58 -0.68
C ALA A 579 -37.24 13.82 -2.17
N ASN A 580 -36.30 13.36 -3.01
CA ASN A 580 -36.38 13.51 -4.47
C ASN A 580 -37.60 12.79 -5.05
N TYR A 581 -37.93 11.59 -4.55
CA TYR A 581 -39.10 10.84 -4.99
C TYR A 581 -40.40 11.51 -4.54
N GLY A 582 -40.48 12.02 -3.31
CA GLY A 582 -41.62 12.79 -2.84
C GLY A 582 -41.88 14.04 -3.69
N VAL A 583 -40.83 14.79 -4.04
CA VAL A 583 -40.94 15.94 -4.94
C VAL A 583 -41.47 15.53 -6.32
N LEU A 584 -40.97 14.43 -6.87
CA LEU A 584 -41.44 13.88 -8.15
C LEU A 584 -42.93 13.56 -8.11
N LEU A 585 -43.39 12.82 -7.10
CA LEU A 585 -44.80 12.42 -6.93
C LEU A 585 -45.75 13.63 -6.91
N VAL A 586 -45.43 14.65 -6.12
CA VAL A 586 -46.30 15.85 -6.01
C VAL A 586 -46.29 16.66 -7.29
N ARG A 587 -45.11 16.91 -7.88
CA ARG A 587 -45.00 17.83 -9.01
C ARG A 587 -45.48 17.25 -10.34
N THR A 588 -45.33 15.94 -10.54
CA THR A 588 -45.66 15.27 -11.82
C THR A 588 -46.97 14.51 -11.78
N LEU A 589 -47.20 13.70 -10.74
CA LEU A 589 -48.36 12.83 -10.64
C LEU A 589 -49.52 13.49 -9.87
N GLY A 590 -49.27 14.61 -9.19
CA GLY A 590 -50.26 15.28 -8.33
C GLY A 590 -50.62 14.46 -7.09
N ASP A 591 -49.83 13.44 -6.76
CA ASP A 591 -50.04 12.56 -5.61
C ASP A 591 -49.47 13.21 -4.35
N THR A 592 -50.23 14.17 -3.82
CA THR A 592 -49.85 14.93 -2.63
C THR A 592 -49.75 14.05 -1.39
N PHE A 593 -50.59 13.01 -1.27
CA PHE A 593 -50.62 12.12 -0.11
C PHE A 593 -49.35 11.26 -0.01
N ASN A 594 -49.00 10.54 -1.09
CA ASN A 594 -47.79 9.71 -1.07
C ASN A 594 -46.52 10.58 -1.09
N GLY A 595 -46.55 11.72 -1.77
CA GLY A 595 -45.47 12.69 -1.74
C GLY A 595 -45.18 13.24 -0.34
N GLU A 596 -46.23 13.62 0.41
CA GLU A 596 -46.11 14.05 1.81
C GLU A 596 -45.50 12.96 2.69
N LYS A 597 -45.97 11.72 2.52
CA LYS A 597 -45.47 10.58 3.30
C LYS A 597 -43.97 10.39 3.08
N MET A 598 -43.52 10.36 1.82
CA MET A 598 -42.10 10.20 1.47
C MET A 598 -41.25 11.35 2.04
N LEU A 599 -41.71 12.59 1.96
CA LEU A 599 -41.00 13.75 2.53
C LEU A 599 -40.93 13.70 4.05
N THR A 600 -41.99 13.23 4.70
CA THR A 600 -42.03 13.06 6.17
C THR A 600 -41.07 11.96 6.62
N ASP A 601 -41.02 10.84 5.90
CA ASP A 601 -40.06 9.78 6.16
C ASP A 601 -38.62 10.24 5.87
N ALA A 602 -38.40 11.06 4.83
CA ALA A 602 -37.10 11.69 4.58
C ALA A 602 -36.63 12.53 5.79
N ILE A 603 -37.50 13.37 6.36
CA ILE A 603 -37.17 14.18 7.54
C ILE A 603 -36.81 13.31 8.76
N ARG A 604 -37.50 12.19 8.96
CA ARG A 604 -37.22 11.25 10.07
C ARG A 604 -35.83 10.65 9.96
N HIS A 605 -35.42 10.26 8.76
CA HIS A 605 -34.13 9.61 8.51
C HIS A 605 -33.00 10.60 8.19
N ALA A 606 -33.30 11.89 8.06
CA ALA A 606 -32.31 12.92 7.79
C ALA A 606 -31.47 13.29 9.03
N PRO A 607 -30.17 13.62 8.82
CA PRO A 607 -29.33 14.19 9.86
C PRO A 607 -29.84 15.58 10.27
N GLU A 608 -29.55 16.00 11.51
CA GLU A 608 -30.16 17.21 12.09
C GLU A 608 -30.00 18.47 11.24
N HIS A 609 -28.83 18.67 10.63
CA HIS A 609 -28.57 19.84 9.77
C HIS A 609 -29.46 19.90 8.52
N ALA A 610 -29.95 18.77 8.01
CA ALA A 610 -30.77 18.70 6.80
C ALA A 610 -32.28 18.79 7.09
N ARG A 611 -32.70 18.59 8.34
CA ARG A 611 -34.13 18.57 8.71
C ARG A 611 -34.83 19.91 8.49
N GLY A 612 -34.14 21.03 8.73
CA GLY A 612 -34.68 22.36 8.49
C GLY A 612 -35.04 22.58 7.01
N GLU A 613 -34.06 22.37 6.12
CA GLU A 613 -34.24 22.51 4.68
C GLU A 613 -35.31 21.55 4.12
N LEU A 614 -35.36 20.31 4.63
CA LEU A 614 -36.39 19.34 4.23
C LEU A 614 -37.79 19.72 4.68
N ASN A 615 -37.94 20.33 5.87
CA ASN A 615 -39.22 20.86 6.33
C ASN A 615 -39.68 22.01 5.43
N ASP A 616 -38.79 22.92 5.06
CA ASP A 616 -39.10 24.02 4.15
C ASP A 616 -39.47 23.49 2.75
N LEU A 617 -38.71 22.52 2.24
CA LEU A 617 -39.01 21.84 0.99
C LEU A 617 -40.38 21.16 1.03
N LYS A 618 -40.69 20.45 2.11
CA LYS A 618 -41.98 19.79 2.31
C LYS A 618 -43.11 20.82 2.23
N ASN A 619 -43.00 21.94 2.96
CA ASN A 619 -44.02 22.98 2.98
C ASN A 619 -44.23 23.63 1.60
N GLN A 620 -43.14 23.96 0.90
CA GLN A 620 -43.21 24.55 -0.44
C GLN A 620 -43.85 23.60 -1.46
N VAL A 621 -43.48 22.32 -1.42
CA VAL A 621 -43.98 21.31 -2.37
C VAL A 621 -45.46 21.02 -2.12
N LEU A 622 -45.91 20.99 -0.86
CA LEU A 622 -47.32 20.77 -0.54
C LEU A 622 -48.20 21.96 -0.91
N GLN A 623 -47.75 23.20 -0.70
CA GLN A 623 -48.47 24.40 -1.17
C GLN A 623 -48.70 24.36 -2.70
N LEU A 624 -47.65 24.02 -3.46
CA LEU A 624 -47.74 23.85 -4.92
C LEU A 624 -48.70 22.70 -5.32
N GLY A 625 -48.74 21.64 -4.53
CA GLY A 625 -49.67 20.52 -4.71
C GLY A 625 -51.12 20.96 -4.49
N GLU A 626 -51.40 21.71 -3.44
CA GLU A 626 -52.74 22.24 -3.14
C GLU A 626 -53.24 23.23 -4.19
N GLU A 627 -52.37 24.13 -4.68
CA GLU A 627 -52.68 25.04 -5.79
C GLU A 627 -53.03 24.28 -7.07
N LYS A 628 -52.23 23.28 -7.46
CA LYS A 628 -52.50 22.45 -8.63
C LYS A 628 -53.79 21.65 -8.50
N VAL A 629 -54.08 21.09 -7.32
CA VAL A 629 -55.33 20.37 -7.05
C VAL A 629 -56.53 21.33 -7.12
N SER A 630 -56.38 22.56 -6.63
CA SER A 630 -57.39 23.62 -6.73
C SER A 630 -57.65 24.01 -8.19
N ASP A 631 -56.62 24.16 -9.01
CA ASP A 631 -56.75 24.50 -10.42
C ASP A 631 -57.32 23.35 -11.25
N LEU A 632 -56.94 22.11 -10.96
CA LEU A 632 -57.56 20.92 -11.57
C LEU A 632 -59.04 20.81 -11.18
N ARG A 633 -59.42 21.12 -9.94
CA ARG A 633 -60.83 21.18 -9.52
C ARG A 633 -61.59 22.27 -10.25
N LYS A 634 -61.03 23.49 -10.36
CA LYS A 634 -61.63 24.60 -11.12
C LYS A 634 -61.78 24.26 -12.60
N ASN A 635 -60.78 23.63 -13.22
CA ASN A 635 -60.83 23.20 -14.61
C ASN A 635 -61.82 22.06 -14.84
N ALA A 636 -61.93 21.10 -13.90
CA ALA A 636 -62.94 20.06 -13.95
C ALA A 636 -64.36 20.61 -13.74
N GLU A 637 -64.54 21.61 -12.87
CA GLU A 637 -65.80 22.33 -12.70
C GLU A 637 -66.14 23.15 -13.94
N ARG A 638 -65.16 23.81 -14.56
CA ARG A 638 -65.31 24.53 -15.81
C ARG A 638 -65.70 23.60 -16.97
N ALA A 639 -65.04 22.45 -17.10
CA ALA A 639 -65.40 21.44 -18.09
C ALA A 639 -66.79 20.83 -17.84
N ARG A 640 -67.19 20.65 -16.58
CA ARG A 640 -68.57 20.25 -16.22
C ARG A 640 -69.60 21.34 -16.56
N TRP A 641 -69.25 22.61 -16.37
CA TRP A 641 -70.07 23.75 -16.78
C TRP A 641 -70.20 23.86 -18.29
N GLU A 642 -69.11 23.74 -19.03
CA GLU A 642 -69.08 23.77 -20.51
C GLU A 642 -69.82 22.57 -21.12
N SER A 643 -69.73 21.38 -20.52
CA SER A 643 -70.51 20.21 -20.90
C SER A 643 -72.02 20.36 -20.60
N ARG A 644 -72.39 21.05 -19.52
CA ARG A 644 -73.78 21.43 -19.24
C ARG A 644 -74.31 22.49 -20.20
N TRP A 645 -73.48 23.44 -20.61
CA TRP A 645 -73.83 24.50 -21.55
C TRP A 645 -73.99 23.96 -22.98
N SER A 646 -73.10 23.07 -23.41
CA SER A 646 -73.20 22.37 -24.71
C SER A 646 -74.46 21.49 -24.82
N ASN A 647 -75.02 21.00 -23.71
CA ASN A 647 -76.30 20.28 -23.69
C ASN A 647 -77.51 21.22 -23.63
N ALA A 648 -77.32 22.48 -23.21
CA ALA A 648 -78.39 23.48 -23.07
C ALA A 648 -78.78 24.14 -24.41
N ASP A 649 -77.92 24.09 -25.44
CA ASP A 649 -78.23 24.59 -26.80
C ASP A 649 -79.32 23.77 -27.53
N SER A 650 -79.86 22.71 -26.90
CA SER A 650 -80.96 21.91 -27.45
C SER A 650 -82.35 22.23 -26.88
N VAL A 651 -82.49 23.18 -25.96
CA VAL A 651 -83.81 23.54 -25.39
C VAL A 651 -84.03 25.06 -25.40
N ASN A 652 -84.84 25.50 -26.37
CA ASN A 652 -85.49 26.81 -26.39
C ASN A 652 -86.11 27.17 -25.04
N ALA A 653 -85.62 28.21 -24.37
CA ALA A 653 -86.35 28.95 -23.35
C ALA A 653 -86.00 30.44 -23.42
N PRO A 654 -86.98 31.35 -23.26
CA PRO A 654 -86.88 32.74 -23.68
C PRO A 654 -85.97 33.56 -22.76
N TYR A 655 -85.26 34.48 -23.40
CA TYR A 655 -84.41 35.51 -22.82
C TYR A 655 -85.25 36.43 -21.91
N ASP A 656 -85.08 36.33 -20.58
CA ASP A 656 -85.55 37.36 -19.65
C ASP A 656 -84.34 38.10 -19.08
N GLY A 657 -84.12 39.30 -19.60
CA GLY A 657 -83.05 40.18 -19.19
C GLY A 657 -83.34 40.78 -17.82
N ARG A 658 -82.81 40.17 -16.76
CA ARG A 658 -82.51 40.84 -15.48
C ARG A 658 -81.66 39.94 -14.58
N LYS A 659 -80.57 40.52 -14.10
CA LYS A 659 -79.60 40.03 -13.08
C LYS A 659 -78.55 39.06 -13.62
N PHE A 660 -77.32 39.52 -13.81
CA PHE A 660 -76.32 39.55 -12.73
C PHE A 660 -75.21 40.54 -13.11
N ALA A 661 -74.85 41.38 -12.14
CA ALA A 661 -73.66 42.20 -12.08
C ALA A 661 -72.70 41.57 -11.07
#